data_AF-A0A3G4VMH9-F1
#
_entry.id   AF-A0A3G4VMH9-F1
#
_cell.length_a   1.000
_cell.length_b   1.000
_cell.length_c   1.000
_cell.angle_alpha   90.00
_cell.angle_beta   90.00
_cell.angle_gamma   90.00
#
_symmetry.space_group_name_H-M   'P 1'
#
loop_
_entity.id
_entity.type
_entity.pdbx_description
1 polymer ?
#
loop_
_entity_poly.entity_id
_entity_poly.type
_entity_poly.pdbx_seq_one_letter_code
_entity_poly.pdbx_strand_id
1 'polypeptide(L)'
;MTPPSVRPLAPDGTPLEAARRDLARALEPLGAVVVTLGVHDALGPRAADPFAAVRPGATVHLTAREVLVGPWGGDGTAPACGQCLAMRRQRLRSRSERDALETGGGPGTAAGPEWPRLSRYAYDAVSALHAAVHGGRAGAPGGAAADRALPQVSRLDLETLRIRTYPLLADPLCPDCGPRGTDAPRPFSPGSRPKPDPGAQRLRAASSYPMPYAALANPVTGVLGGGTWLNVTSPTTAPVAGSVFMRGYAGLTDVTWSGQANSFAASRDLAHLEGLERYAGTHRRTGNSLLTASYAELGDRALDPAECGFYAPETYRDDPLVSPFDPERPIPWVYGHSLRDDRPVLVPARLVHYSAGVAADNFVFECSNGCAIGSCLEEALLGALLELIERDAFLIAWYGGLPLTEIDLATVPGTAVRTMADRAALQGYDVHAFDNRIDLAVPVVTGLAVRRDGGPGLFSFGAGAALDPAAAVEAALSEVLTYIPHLPCQVEERRGELEAMARDFSRVRHLKDHAQLYGLPAMAEHVRPYREPVAVRAMDEVYRSWTEHGRPRTGDLRDDLLCCVEELTRAGHDVIVVDQTTPEQRRIGLRTVCAVVPGLLPIDFGWSRQRAPYLPRLRSAPRRAGLRAADLTDAEVRMVPHPFP
;
A
#
# COMPACT_ATOMS: atom_id res chain seq x y z
N MET A 1 28.87 -31.39 32.01
CA MET A 1 28.67 -32.43 30.97
C MET A 1 27.22 -32.37 30.52
N THR A 2 26.99 -31.86 29.32
CA THR A 2 25.74 -32.04 28.57
C THR A 2 25.70 -33.45 27.96
N PRO A 3 24.51 -33.97 27.66
CA PRO A 3 24.26 -34.55 26.36
C PRO A 3 23.30 -33.64 25.56
N PRO A 4 23.31 -33.74 24.23
CA PRO A 4 23.02 -32.63 23.32
C PRO A 4 21.52 -32.41 23.17
N SER A 5 21.07 -31.14 23.23
CA SER A 5 19.77 -30.78 22.67
C SER A 5 19.89 -30.89 21.15
N VAL A 6 19.20 -31.88 20.61
CA VAL A 6 19.12 -32.23 19.18
C VAL A 6 18.76 -30.97 18.36
N ARG A 7 19.67 -30.61 17.45
CA ARG A 7 19.39 -29.64 16.37
C ARG A 7 18.31 -30.22 15.47
N PRO A 8 17.28 -29.47 15.03
CA PRO A 8 16.57 -29.86 13.84
C PRO A 8 17.48 -29.56 12.64
N LEU A 9 18.32 -30.53 12.29
CA LEU A 9 18.69 -30.72 10.89
C LEU A 9 17.37 -30.92 10.11
N ALA A 10 17.29 -30.49 8.85
CA ALA A 10 16.17 -30.88 7.98
C ALA A 10 15.91 -32.38 8.18
N PRO A 11 14.65 -32.83 8.37
CA PRO A 11 14.41 -34.22 8.77
C PRO A 11 15.15 -35.16 7.82
N ASP A 12 16.18 -35.82 8.36
CA ASP A 12 16.97 -36.78 7.61
C ASP A 12 16.01 -37.80 6.99
N GLY A 13 16.06 -37.94 5.66
CA GLY A 13 15.24 -38.91 4.94
C GLY A 13 14.09 -38.36 4.09
N THR A 14 13.87 -37.03 4.00
CA THR A 14 12.94 -36.51 2.98
C THR A 14 13.52 -36.68 1.55
N PRO A 15 12.67 -36.92 0.53
CA PRO A 15 13.13 -37.00 -0.86
C PRO A 15 13.86 -35.74 -1.33
N LEU A 16 13.42 -34.56 -0.87
CA LEU A 16 14.07 -33.28 -1.19
C LEU A 16 15.47 -33.15 -0.59
N GLU A 17 15.68 -33.59 0.66
CA GLU A 17 17.01 -33.55 1.29
C GLU A 17 17.95 -34.59 0.68
N ALA A 18 17.44 -35.78 0.31
CA ALA A 18 18.20 -36.76 -0.45
C ALA A 18 18.68 -36.18 -1.79
N ALA A 19 17.76 -35.62 -2.57
CA ALA A 19 18.06 -34.97 -3.84
C ALA A 19 19.04 -33.79 -3.68
N ARG A 20 18.93 -33.00 -2.60
CA ARG A 20 19.87 -31.91 -2.28
C ARG A 20 21.29 -32.45 -2.07
N ARG A 21 21.45 -33.53 -1.30
CA ARG A 21 22.76 -34.15 -1.05
C ARG A 21 23.39 -34.69 -2.34
N ASP A 22 22.59 -35.32 -3.19
CA ASP A 22 23.06 -35.84 -4.48
C ASP A 22 23.51 -34.72 -5.41
N LEU A 23 22.71 -33.64 -5.50
CA LEU A 23 23.05 -32.44 -6.27
C LEU A 23 24.29 -31.73 -5.72
N ALA A 24 24.43 -31.65 -4.39
CA ALA A 24 25.61 -31.07 -3.76
C ALA A 24 26.90 -31.83 -4.13
N ARG A 25 26.86 -33.17 -4.15
CA ARG A 25 28.01 -33.99 -4.59
C ARG A 25 28.33 -33.77 -6.06
N ALA A 26 27.31 -33.68 -6.92
CA ALA A 26 27.51 -33.43 -8.35
C ALA A 26 28.17 -32.06 -8.63
N LEU A 27 27.89 -31.06 -7.79
CA LEU A 27 28.38 -29.68 -7.96
C LEU A 27 29.57 -29.32 -7.08
N GLU A 28 30.09 -30.24 -6.27
CA GLU A 28 31.27 -30.05 -5.42
C GLU A 28 32.49 -29.52 -6.21
N PRO A 29 32.81 -30.01 -7.43
CA PRO A 29 33.93 -29.49 -8.22
C PRO A 29 33.78 -28.01 -8.62
N LEU A 30 32.56 -27.47 -8.57
CA LEU A 30 32.25 -26.07 -8.89
C LEU A 30 32.19 -25.18 -7.64
N GLY A 31 32.43 -25.74 -6.44
CA GLY A 31 32.34 -25.03 -5.18
C GLY A 31 30.92 -24.54 -4.83
N ALA A 32 29.89 -25.14 -5.43
CA ALA A 32 28.51 -24.70 -5.25
C ALA A 32 27.98 -25.07 -3.86
N VAL A 33 27.40 -24.10 -3.16
CA VAL A 33 26.68 -24.34 -1.90
C VAL A 33 25.21 -24.57 -2.22
N VAL A 34 24.72 -25.79 -1.97
CA VAL A 34 23.37 -26.25 -2.31
C VAL A 34 22.47 -26.33 -1.07
N VAL A 35 21.37 -25.59 -1.08
CA VAL A 35 20.35 -25.55 -0.01
C VAL A 35 18.95 -25.87 -0.56
N THR A 36 17.99 -26.17 0.32
CA THR A 36 16.59 -26.34 -0.08
C THR A 36 15.76 -25.08 0.15
N LEU A 37 14.65 -24.96 -0.58
CA LEU A 37 13.61 -23.94 -0.43
C LEU A 37 12.23 -24.58 -0.46
N GLY A 38 11.29 -24.01 0.32
CA GLY A 38 9.90 -24.45 0.34
C GLY A 38 9.55 -25.54 1.33
N VAL A 39 10.48 -25.89 2.21
CA VAL A 39 10.28 -26.88 3.30
C VAL A 39 10.64 -26.32 4.67
N HIS A 40 11.26 -25.14 4.71
CA HIS A 40 11.60 -24.40 5.92
C HIS A 40 11.15 -22.96 5.73
N ASP A 41 10.69 -22.35 6.83
CA ASP A 41 10.31 -20.95 6.86
C ASP A 41 11.56 -20.06 6.76
N ALA A 42 11.78 -19.47 5.60
CA ALA A 42 12.86 -18.52 5.36
C ALA A 42 12.54 -17.10 5.88
N LEU A 43 11.28 -16.82 6.22
CA LEU A 43 10.84 -15.54 6.81
C LEU A 43 10.81 -15.58 8.34
N GLY A 44 10.82 -16.78 8.92
CA GLY A 44 10.77 -17.02 10.35
C GLY A 44 12.09 -16.83 11.09
N PRO A 45 12.15 -17.23 12.38
CA PRO A 45 13.34 -17.09 13.21
C PRO A 45 14.55 -17.82 12.61
N ARG A 46 15.69 -17.13 12.56
CA ARG A 46 16.94 -17.69 12.00
C ARG A 46 17.33 -19.05 12.61
N ALA A 47 17.06 -19.25 13.90
CA ALA A 47 17.37 -20.50 14.60
C ALA A 47 16.58 -21.72 14.09
N ALA A 48 15.46 -21.49 13.38
CA ALA A 48 14.63 -22.55 12.81
C ALA A 48 15.05 -22.94 11.38
N ASP A 49 15.90 -22.15 10.71
CA ASP A 49 16.40 -22.47 9.37
C ASP A 49 17.67 -23.36 9.46
N PRO A 50 17.62 -24.63 9.03
CA PRO A 50 18.76 -25.54 9.12
C PRO A 50 19.95 -25.11 8.23
N PHE A 51 19.71 -24.22 7.26
CA PHE A 51 20.76 -23.69 6.39
C PHE A 51 21.22 -22.29 6.80
N ALA A 52 20.78 -21.74 7.93
CA ALA A 52 21.06 -20.34 8.30
C ALA A 52 22.54 -19.95 8.27
N ALA A 53 23.47 -20.88 8.54
CA ALA A 53 24.90 -20.62 8.51
C ALA A 53 25.50 -20.53 7.10
N VAL A 54 24.91 -21.22 6.12
CA VAL A 54 25.46 -21.37 4.76
C VAL A 54 24.60 -20.70 3.68
N ARG A 55 23.30 -20.50 3.95
CA ARG A 55 22.32 -19.95 3.01
C ARG A 55 22.69 -18.57 2.46
N PRO A 56 23.31 -17.64 3.21
CA PRO A 56 23.73 -16.36 2.65
C PRO A 56 24.72 -16.52 1.48
N GLY A 57 25.61 -17.52 1.56
CA GLY A 57 26.56 -17.86 0.50
C GLY A 57 26.07 -18.93 -0.48
N ALA A 58 24.82 -19.40 -0.37
CA ALA A 58 24.27 -20.39 -1.27
C ALA A 58 24.13 -19.84 -2.69
N THR A 59 24.56 -20.62 -3.67
CA THR A 59 24.46 -20.30 -5.11
C THR A 59 23.49 -21.21 -5.85
N VAL A 60 23.00 -22.26 -5.19
CA VAL A 60 22.05 -23.23 -5.74
C VAL A 60 20.97 -23.53 -4.71
N HIS A 61 19.72 -23.33 -5.10
CA HIS A 61 18.56 -23.54 -4.25
C HIS A 61 17.60 -24.53 -4.91
N LEU A 62 17.47 -25.71 -4.30
CA LEU A 62 16.62 -26.78 -4.80
C LEU A 62 15.19 -26.66 -4.24
N THR A 63 14.20 -26.79 -5.11
CA THR A 63 12.78 -26.94 -4.75
C THR A 63 12.24 -28.26 -5.32
N ALA A 64 10.96 -28.55 -5.08
CA ALA A 64 10.30 -29.72 -5.65
C ALA A 64 10.18 -29.72 -7.19
N ARG A 65 10.20 -28.56 -7.86
CA ARG A 65 9.92 -28.45 -9.32
C ARG A 65 11.00 -27.73 -10.13
N GLU A 66 11.96 -27.13 -9.46
CA GLU A 66 12.94 -26.26 -10.10
C GLU A 66 14.20 -26.13 -9.26
N VAL A 67 15.30 -25.78 -9.94
CA VAL A 67 16.57 -25.39 -9.33
C VAL A 67 16.80 -23.92 -9.64
N LEU A 68 17.04 -23.11 -8.61
CA LEU A 68 17.43 -21.72 -8.74
C LEU A 68 18.95 -21.61 -8.60
N VAL A 69 19.62 -21.06 -9.59
CA VAL A 69 21.06 -20.78 -9.59
C VAL A 69 21.26 -19.27 -9.47
N GLY A 70 21.94 -18.86 -8.40
CA GLY A 70 22.16 -17.46 -8.03
C GLY A 70 22.06 -17.27 -6.52
N PRO A 71 22.29 -16.05 -6.01
CA PRO A 71 22.48 -14.82 -6.79
C PRO A 71 23.81 -14.80 -7.56
N TRP A 72 23.80 -14.29 -8.80
CA TRP A 72 24.99 -14.10 -9.63
C TRP A 72 24.95 -12.76 -10.39
N GLY A 73 26.10 -12.26 -10.85
CA GLY A 73 26.17 -10.99 -11.57
C GLY A 73 25.81 -9.76 -10.71
N GLY A 74 25.29 -8.71 -11.36
CA GLY A 74 25.11 -7.39 -10.77
C GLY A 74 26.39 -6.55 -10.82
N ASP A 75 26.27 -5.24 -10.61
CA ASP A 75 27.37 -4.28 -10.65
C ASP A 75 28.02 -4.02 -9.27
N GLY A 76 27.57 -4.77 -8.25
CA GLY A 76 28.03 -4.62 -6.86
C GLY A 76 27.36 -3.49 -6.08
N THR A 77 26.52 -2.67 -6.70
CA THR A 77 25.88 -1.53 -6.01
C THR A 77 24.68 -1.96 -5.15
N ALA A 78 24.02 -3.08 -5.48
CA ALA A 78 22.97 -3.71 -4.65
C ALA A 78 23.24 -5.21 -4.49
N PRO A 79 24.15 -5.60 -3.60
CA PRO A 79 24.37 -7.01 -3.33
C PRO A 79 23.13 -7.63 -2.69
N ALA A 80 22.78 -8.84 -3.11
CA ALA A 80 21.75 -9.68 -2.51
C ALA A 80 22.36 -11.06 -2.25
N CYS A 81 22.02 -11.67 -1.12
CA CYS A 81 22.54 -12.97 -0.71
C CYS A 81 21.52 -14.10 -0.94
N GLY A 82 21.93 -15.36 -0.76
CA GLY A 82 21.02 -16.51 -0.90
C GLY A 82 19.86 -16.50 0.09
N GLN A 83 19.99 -15.81 1.25
CA GLN A 83 18.86 -15.58 2.16
C GLN A 83 17.83 -14.60 1.57
N CYS A 84 18.27 -13.54 0.86
CA CYS A 84 17.34 -12.66 0.15
C CYS A 84 16.53 -13.43 -0.89
N LEU A 85 17.18 -14.29 -1.68
CA LEU A 85 16.50 -15.16 -2.63
C LEU A 85 15.46 -16.05 -1.94
N ALA A 86 15.84 -16.70 -0.83
CA ALA A 86 14.94 -17.54 -0.06
C ALA A 86 13.67 -16.80 0.40
N MET A 87 13.86 -15.62 1.01
CA MET A 87 12.78 -14.78 1.50
C MET A 87 11.85 -14.30 0.38
N ARG A 88 12.43 -13.76 -0.71
CA ARG A 88 11.65 -13.28 -1.87
C ARG A 88 10.85 -14.42 -2.50
N ARG A 89 11.46 -15.61 -2.64
CA ARG A 89 10.77 -16.78 -3.18
C ARG A 89 9.61 -17.24 -2.29
N GLN A 90 9.78 -17.23 -0.98
CA GLN A 90 8.69 -17.62 -0.07
C GLN A 90 7.52 -16.64 -0.13
N ARG A 91 7.77 -15.33 -0.23
CA ARG A 91 6.71 -14.31 -0.31
C ARG A 91 5.79 -14.48 -1.53
N LEU A 92 6.29 -15.05 -2.62
CA LEU A 92 5.53 -15.30 -3.85
C LEU A 92 4.72 -16.61 -3.84
N ARG A 93 4.81 -17.40 -2.76
CA ARG A 93 4.02 -18.63 -2.64
C ARG A 93 2.55 -18.32 -2.44
N SER A 94 1.71 -19.30 -2.75
CA SER A 94 0.28 -19.23 -2.50
C SER A 94 0.00 -19.08 -0.99
N ARG A 95 -1.20 -18.59 -0.66
CA ARG A 95 -1.68 -18.49 0.73
C ARG A 95 -1.50 -19.79 1.50
N SER A 96 -1.98 -20.91 0.94
CA SER A 96 -1.91 -22.23 1.59
C SER A 96 -0.47 -22.67 1.87
N GLU A 97 0.44 -22.45 0.93
CA GLU A 97 1.86 -22.78 1.13
C GLU A 97 2.53 -21.87 2.19
N ARG A 98 2.17 -20.58 2.21
CA ARG A 98 2.69 -19.64 3.20
C ARG A 98 2.16 -19.90 4.61
N ASP A 99 0.88 -20.25 4.75
CA ASP A 99 0.31 -20.65 6.04
C ASP A 99 0.95 -21.97 6.52
N ALA A 100 1.10 -22.96 5.64
CA ALA A 100 1.78 -24.21 5.99
C ALA A 100 3.22 -24.01 6.47
N LEU A 101 3.99 -23.12 5.81
CA LEU A 101 5.39 -22.85 6.19
C LEU A 101 5.51 -22.03 7.47
N GLU A 102 4.67 -21.01 7.66
CA GLU A 102 4.92 -19.96 8.67
C GLU A 102 4.11 -20.12 9.95
N THR A 103 2.97 -20.82 9.88
CA THR A 103 2.14 -21.06 11.07
C THR A 103 1.98 -22.54 11.38
N GLY A 104 2.35 -23.43 10.45
CA GLY A 104 2.02 -24.86 10.53
C GLY A 104 0.51 -25.14 10.44
N GLY A 105 -0.30 -24.11 10.19
CA GLY A 105 -1.74 -24.18 10.04
C GLY A 105 -2.12 -24.35 8.58
N GLY A 106 -2.84 -25.42 8.26
CA GLY A 106 -3.33 -25.70 6.92
C GLY A 106 -3.41 -27.20 6.66
N PRO A 107 -4.22 -27.65 5.68
CA PRO A 107 -4.19 -29.04 5.26
C PRO A 107 -2.78 -29.36 4.75
N GLY A 108 -2.09 -30.29 5.43
CA GLY A 108 -0.78 -30.75 5.04
C GLY A 108 -0.83 -31.28 3.61
N THR A 109 -0.24 -30.54 2.66
CA THR A 109 -0.14 -31.01 1.29
C THR A 109 1.12 -31.86 1.21
N ALA A 110 0.98 -33.17 1.25
CA ALA A 110 2.10 -34.08 1.06
C ALA A 110 2.67 -33.85 -0.35
N ALA A 111 3.91 -33.36 -0.43
CA ALA A 111 4.67 -33.52 -1.66
C ALA A 111 4.79 -35.02 -1.91
N GLY A 112 4.41 -35.47 -3.11
CA GLY A 112 4.44 -36.90 -3.44
C GLY A 112 5.82 -37.51 -3.11
N PRO A 113 5.89 -38.79 -2.72
CA PRO A 113 7.07 -39.40 -2.08
C PRO A 113 8.34 -39.43 -2.94
N GLU A 114 8.29 -38.98 -4.19
CA GLU A 114 9.36 -39.11 -5.18
C GLU A 114 9.85 -37.76 -5.74
N TRP A 115 9.39 -36.62 -5.21
CA TRP A 115 9.77 -35.29 -5.70
C TRP A 115 10.84 -34.62 -4.82
N PRO A 116 11.85 -33.96 -5.42
CA PRO A 116 12.08 -33.77 -6.85
C PRO A 116 12.77 -34.98 -7.51
N ARG A 117 12.39 -35.30 -8.75
CA ARG A 117 13.13 -36.27 -9.58
C ARG A 117 14.24 -35.56 -10.35
N LEU A 118 15.48 -35.77 -9.94
CA LEU A 118 16.67 -35.25 -10.64
C LEU A 118 17.18 -36.31 -11.62
N SER A 119 16.87 -36.14 -12.91
CA SER A 119 17.44 -36.97 -13.97
C SER A 119 18.91 -36.62 -14.21
N ARG A 120 19.67 -37.49 -14.89
CA ARG A 120 21.04 -37.17 -15.31
C ARG A 120 21.12 -35.86 -16.11
N TYR A 121 20.15 -35.62 -16.98
CA TYR A 121 20.03 -34.38 -17.74
C TYR A 121 19.84 -33.15 -16.84
N ALA A 122 19.12 -33.28 -15.73
CA ALA A 122 18.96 -32.20 -14.76
C ALA A 122 20.30 -31.87 -14.08
N TYR A 123 21.07 -32.88 -13.66
CA TYR A 123 22.41 -32.66 -13.09
C TYR A 123 23.36 -31.97 -14.08
N ASP A 124 23.40 -32.46 -15.33
CA ASP A 124 24.22 -31.88 -16.40
C ASP A 124 23.80 -30.42 -16.68
N ALA A 125 22.48 -30.15 -16.75
CA ALA A 125 21.94 -28.82 -16.99
C ALA A 125 22.26 -27.83 -15.85
N VAL A 126 22.10 -28.24 -14.58
CA VAL A 126 22.45 -27.39 -13.44
C VAL A 126 23.94 -27.11 -13.41
N SER A 127 24.78 -28.12 -13.68
CA SER A 127 26.24 -27.97 -13.68
C SER A 127 26.70 -27.02 -14.78
N ALA A 128 26.16 -27.18 -16.00
CA ALA A 128 26.44 -26.30 -17.12
C ALA A 128 25.95 -24.87 -16.86
N LEU A 129 24.76 -24.71 -16.28
CA LEU A 129 24.19 -23.41 -15.93
C LEU A 129 25.03 -22.71 -14.87
N HIS A 130 25.39 -23.39 -13.77
CA HIS A 130 26.22 -22.83 -12.70
C HIS A 130 27.58 -22.39 -13.23
N ALA A 131 28.26 -23.25 -14.00
CA ALA A 131 29.54 -22.92 -14.61
C ALA A 131 29.43 -21.74 -15.59
N ALA A 132 28.32 -21.62 -16.33
CA ALA A 132 28.11 -20.50 -17.24
C ALA A 132 27.93 -19.17 -16.50
N VAL A 133 27.10 -19.14 -15.45
CA VAL A 133 26.76 -17.89 -14.76
C VAL A 133 27.83 -17.44 -13.75
N HIS A 134 28.47 -18.36 -13.04
CA HIS A 134 29.54 -18.04 -12.10
C HIS A 134 30.93 -18.03 -12.76
N GLY A 135 31.10 -18.67 -13.92
CA GLY A 135 32.32 -18.58 -14.74
C GLY A 135 32.38 -17.37 -15.66
N GLY A 136 31.42 -16.42 -15.56
CA GLY A 136 31.41 -15.17 -16.33
C GLY A 136 31.07 -15.32 -17.81
N ARG A 137 30.52 -16.47 -18.24
CA ARG A 137 30.14 -16.72 -19.64
C ARG A 137 28.71 -16.25 -19.96
N ALA A 138 27.92 -15.92 -18.94
CA ALA A 138 26.56 -15.41 -19.08
C ALA A 138 26.46 -13.94 -18.67
N GLY A 139 25.71 -13.15 -19.44
CA GLY A 139 25.33 -11.78 -19.10
C GLY A 139 23.89 -11.72 -18.57
N ALA A 140 23.58 -10.69 -17.77
CA ALA A 140 22.22 -10.42 -17.32
C ALA A 140 21.31 -10.14 -18.53
N PRO A 141 20.25 -10.94 -18.79
CA PRO A 141 19.47 -10.84 -20.02
C PRO A 141 18.44 -9.70 -20.03
N GLY A 142 18.34 -8.90 -18.96
CA GLY A 142 17.35 -7.83 -18.82
C GLY A 142 17.52 -6.70 -19.85
N GLY A 143 16.40 -6.21 -20.40
CA GLY A 143 16.39 -5.12 -21.38
C GLY A 143 16.73 -3.74 -20.80
N ALA A 144 16.41 -3.48 -19.53
CA ALA A 144 16.66 -2.20 -18.86
C ALA A 144 17.98 -2.21 -18.06
N ALA A 145 18.68 -1.07 -18.04
CA ALA A 145 19.94 -0.91 -17.30
C ALA A 145 19.76 -1.11 -15.78
N ALA A 146 18.64 -0.63 -15.22
CA ALA A 146 18.31 -0.78 -13.81
C ALA A 146 18.18 -2.27 -13.40
N ASP A 147 17.58 -3.11 -14.25
CA ASP A 147 17.47 -4.55 -13.98
C ASP A 147 18.81 -5.27 -14.14
N ARG A 148 19.64 -4.89 -15.11
CA ARG A 148 20.97 -5.50 -15.34
C ARG A 148 21.98 -5.18 -14.24
N ALA A 149 21.82 -4.05 -13.56
CA ALA A 149 22.66 -3.65 -12.43
C ALA A 149 22.47 -4.56 -11.20
N LEU A 150 21.33 -5.25 -11.11
CA LEU A 150 20.99 -6.09 -9.96
C LEU A 150 21.58 -7.51 -10.09
N PRO A 151 21.80 -8.21 -8.96
CA PRO A 151 22.04 -9.65 -8.97
C PRO A 151 20.91 -10.38 -9.69
N GLN A 152 21.24 -11.51 -10.31
CA GLN A 152 20.36 -12.31 -11.13
C GLN A 152 20.16 -13.70 -10.52
N VAL A 153 19.03 -14.32 -10.85
CA VAL A 153 18.68 -15.69 -10.47
C VAL A 153 18.16 -16.43 -11.69
N SER A 154 18.85 -17.50 -12.07
CA SER A 154 18.47 -18.37 -13.17
C SER A 154 17.65 -19.55 -12.65
N ARG A 155 16.38 -19.62 -13.04
CA ARG A 155 15.49 -20.74 -12.78
C ARG A 155 15.61 -21.78 -13.87
N LEU A 156 16.02 -22.99 -13.50
CA LEU A 156 15.91 -24.20 -14.31
C LEU A 156 14.64 -24.96 -13.88
N ASP A 157 13.69 -25.10 -14.81
CA ASP A 157 12.51 -25.95 -14.64
C ASP A 157 12.91 -27.43 -14.73
N LEU A 158 12.59 -28.25 -13.73
CA LEU A 158 13.00 -29.67 -13.71
C LEU A 158 12.19 -30.56 -14.65
N GLU A 159 11.00 -30.11 -15.08
CA GLU A 159 10.13 -30.84 -15.99
C GLU A 159 10.54 -30.59 -17.45
N THR A 160 10.81 -29.33 -17.79
CA THR A 160 11.08 -28.93 -19.19
C THR A 160 12.55 -28.58 -19.47
N LEU A 161 13.42 -28.56 -18.46
CA LEU A 161 14.81 -28.05 -18.52
C LEU A 161 14.91 -26.60 -19.05
N ARG A 162 13.81 -25.85 -19.01
CA ARG A 162 13.79 -24.46 -19.52
C ARG A 162 14.46 -23.56 -18.51
N ILE A 163 15.41 -22.76 -18.98
CA ILE A 163 16.10 -21.74 -18.18
C ILE A 163 15.46 -20.38 -18.41
N ARG A 164 15.17 -19.66 -17.32
CA ARG A 164 14.79 -18.24 -17.35
C ARG A 164 15.51 -17.50 -16.23
N THR A 165 15.98 -16.29 -16.49
CA THR A 165 16.72 -15.48 -15.52
C THR A 165 15.90 -14.26 -15.11
N TYR A 166 15.92 -13.95 -13.81
CA TYR A 166 15.20 -12.82 -13.23
C TYR A 166 16.12 -12.01 -12.31
N PRO A 167 16.01 -10.68 -12.30
CA PRO A 167 16.74 -9.83 -11.37
C PRO A 167 16.19 -9.96 -9.95
N LEU A 168 17.08 -9.88 -8.96
CA LEU A 168 16.81 -10.01 -7.54
C LEU A 168 17.17 -8.69 -6.82
N LEU A 169 16.19 -8.09 -6.16
CA LEU A 169 16.41 -7.05 -5.16
C LEU A 169 16.63 -7.68 -3.78
N ALA A 170 17.67 -7.22 -3.08
CA ALA A 170 17.92 -7.62 -1.68
C ALA A 170 16.67 -7.38 -0.82
N ASP A 171 16.33 -8.31 0.06
CA ASP A 171 15.24 -8.10 1.02
C ASP A 171 15.77 -7.24 2.18
N PRO A 172 15.18 -6.06 2.45
CA PRO A 172 15.66 -5.17 3.50
C PRO A 172 15.43 -5.72 4.92
N LEU A 173 14.60 -6.75 5.07
CA LEU A 173 14.44 -7.49 6.32
C LEU A 173 15.39 -8.69 6.43
N CYS A 174 16.30 -8.86 5.47
CA CYS A 174 17.26 -9.96 5.49
C CYS A 174 18.14 -9.91 6.74
N PRO A 175 18.16 -10.99 7.55
CA PRO A 175 18.95 -11.05 8.77
C PRO A 175 20.46 -11.21 8.51
N ASP A 176 20.93 -11.15 7.26
CA ASP A 176 22.34 -11.24 6.88
C ASP A 176 22.84 -9.94 6.26
N CYS A 177 22.28 -9.54 5.12
CA CYS A 177 22.74 -8.37 4.37
C CYS A 177 21.77 -7.17 4.40
N GLY A 178 20.67 -7.26 5.17
CA GLY A 178 19.75 -6.13 5.34
C GLY A 178 20.37 -4.98 6.16
N PRO A 179 19.86 -3.74 6.01
CA PRO A 179 20.31 -2.60 6.78
C PRO A 179 20.17 -2.86 8.30
N ARG A 180 21.18 -2.45 9.07
CA ARG A 180 21.20 -2.55 10.55
C ARG A 180 21.03 -1.18 11.19
N GLY A 181 20.47 -1.16 12.39
CA GLY A 181 20.36 0.04 13.20
C GLY A 181 19.05 0.11 13.97
N THR A 182 19.08 0.89 15.04
CA THR A 182 17.91 1.35 15.78
C THR A 182 17.29 2.53 15.07
N ASP A 183 15.98 2.72 15.26
CA ASP A 183 15.34 3.97 14.86
C ASP A 183 15.91 5.16 15.66
N ALA A 184 16.02 6.31 15.03
CA ALA A 184 16.57 7.52 15.63
C ALA A 184 15.85 8.76 15.08
N PRO A 185 15.78 9.87 15.84
CA PRO A 185 15.23 11.14 15.38
C PRO A 185 15.85 11.56 14.05
N ARG A 186 15.00 11.94 13.09
CA ARG A 186 15.41 12.54 11.83
C ARG A 186 14.73 13.89 11.68
N PRO A 187 15.43 15.00 11.99
CA PRO A 187 14.89 16.33 11.76
C PRO A 187 14.46 16.49 10.31
N PHE A 188 13.30 17.09 10.10
CA PHE A 188 12.80 17.42 8.77
C PHE A 188 12.36 18.87 8.73
N SER A 189 13.03 19.63 7.86
CA SER A 189 12.66 21.01 7.55
C SER A 189 12.47 21.10 6.03
N PRO A 190 11.30 21.53 5.53
CA PRO A 190 11.05 21.62 4.09
C PRO A 190 12.10 22.47 3.36
N GLY A 191 12.83 21.84 2.43
CA GLY A 191 13.81 22.52 1.58
C GLY A 191 13.18 23.06 0.30
N SER A 192 13.86 24.00 -0.37
CA SER A 192 13.44 24.50 -1.69
C SER A 192 13.47 23.38 -2.73
N ARG A 193 12.40 23.29 -3.54
CA ARG A 193 12.14 22.28 -4.57
C ARG A 193 11.57 22.97 -5.83
N PRO A 194 12.44 23.49 -6.72
CA PRO A 194 11.99 24.16 -7.93
C PRO A 194 11.11 23.27 -8.81
N LYS A 195 9.93 23.78 -9.16
CA LYS A 195 8.97 23.13 -10.05
C LYS A 195 9.34 23.35 -11.52
N PRO A 196 9.00 22.41 -12.42
CA PRO A 196 9.16 22.64 -13.86
C PRO A 196 8.29 23.79 -14.37
N ASP A 197 7.13 24.02 -13.74
CA ASP A 197 6.28 25.20 -13.94
C ASP A 197 5.42 25.46 -12.68
N PRO A 198 4.83 26.66 -12.50
CA PRO A 198 4.08 27.00 -11.29
C PRO A 198 2.85 26.13 -11.00
N GLY A 199 2.27 25.49 -12.01
CA GLY A 199 1.10 24.61 -11.89
C GLY A 199 1.45 23.15 -11.62
N ALA A 200 2.72 22.75 -11.79
CA ALA A 200 3.15 21.38 -11.63
C ALA A 200 3.07 20.90 -10.18
N GLN A 201 2.26 19.87 -9.94
CA GLN A 201 2.19 19.20 -8.63
C GLN A 201 3.23 18.08 -8.49
N ARG A 202 3.99 17.80 -9.55
CA ARG A 202 5.06 16.81 -9.56
C ARG A 202 6.36 17.41 -10.10
N LEU A 203 7.48 17.08 -9.47
CA LEU A 203 8.81 17.56 -9.89
C LEU A 203 9.36 16.77 -11.08
N ARG A 204 8.94 15.50 -11.22
CA ARG A 204 9.42 14.59 -12.27
C ARG A 204 8.29 13.68 -12.75
N ALA A 205 8.30 13.38 -14.04
CA ALA A 205 7.38 12.39 -14.61
C ALA A 205 7.69 10.98 -14.06
N ALA A 206 6.64 10.18 -13.84
CA ALA A 206 6.73 8.79 -13.37
C ALA A 206 7.61 7.91 -14.27
N SER A 207 7.60 8.16 -15.58
CA SER A 207 8.42 7.45 -16.57
C SER A 207 9.91 7.80 -16.53
N SER A 208 10.30 8.84 -15.78
CA SER A 208 11.69 9.33 -15.73
C SER A 208 12.58 8.58 -14.72
N TYR A 209 12.00 7.75 -13.87
CA TYR A 209 12.76 7.01 -12.87
C TYR A 209 13.41 5.76 -13.48
N PRO A 210 14.63 5.39 -13.06
CA PRO A 210 15.29 4.16 -13.50
C PRO A 210 14.66 2.93 -12.80
N MET A 211 13.38 2.69 -13.07
CA MET A 211 12.58 1.67 -12.40
C MET A 211 13.02 0.26 -12.85
N PRO A 212 13.42 -0.64 -11.94
CA PRO A 212 13.74 -2.02 -12.26
C PRO A 212 12.46 -2.87 -12.34
N TYR A 213 11.62 -2.63 -13.35
CA TYR A 213 10.30 -3.26 -13.46
C TYR A 213 10.35 -4.79 -13.35
N ALA A 214 11.34 -5.43 -13.97
CA ALA A 214 11.47 -6.89 -13.90
C ALA A 214 11.88 -7.38 -12.50
N ALA A 215 12.59 -6.57 -11.71
CA ALA A 215 12.90 -6.91 -10.32
C ALA A 215 11.71 -6.67 -9.38
N LEU A 216 10.88 -5.66 -9.68
CA LEU A 216 9.71 -5.35 -8.88
C LEU A 216 8.59 -6.37 -9.04
N ALA A 217 8.34 -6.87 -10.25
CA ALA A 217 7.31 -7.86 -10.51
C ALA A 217 7.83 -9.01 -11.39
N ASN A 218 8.07 -10.18 -10.78
CA ASN A 218 8.46 -11.41 -11.48
C ASN A 218 8.14 -12.67 -10.67
N PRO A 219 7.96 -13.84 -11.32
CA PRO A 219 7.43 -15.03 -10.67
C PRO A 219 8.41 -15.78 -9.76
N VAL A 220 9.64 -15.28 -9.56
CA VAL A 220 10.67 -15.97 -8.76
C VAL A 220 11.11 -15.14 -7.56
N THR A 221 11.28 -13.83 -7.73
CA THR A 221 11.91 -12.91 -6.77
C THR A 221 11.25 -11.53 -6.69
N GLY A 222 10.12 -11.31 -7.38
CA GLY A 222 9.43 -10.03 -7.44
C GLY A 222 9.13 -9.43 -6.06
N VAL A 223 9.48 -8.15 -5.89
CA VAL A 223 9.25 -7.37 -4.66
C VAL A 223 7.76 -7.16 -4.38
N LEU A 224 7.03 -6.77 -5.43
CA LEU A 224 5.63 -6.35 -5.40
C LEU A 224 4.67 -7.46 -5.83
N GLY A 225 5.18 -8.63 -6.21
CA GLY A 225 4.38 -9.78 -6.64
C GLY A 225 4.98 -10.57 -7.79
N GLY A 226 4.25 -11.59 -8.23
CA GLY A 226 4.66 -12.51 -9.28
C GLY A 226 4.62 -11.93 -10.70
N GLY A 227 3.98 -10.77 -10.88
CA GLY A 227 3.77 -10.12 -12.17
C GLY A 227 2.69 -9.05 -12.09
N THR A 228 2.34 -8.49 -13.25
CA THR A 228 1.23 -7.55 -13.42
C THR A 228 0.20 -8.10 -14.38
N TRP A 229 -1.06 -7.72 -14.22
CA TRP A 229 -2.12 -7.95 -15.20
C TRP A 229 -2.59 -6.63 -15.81
N LEU A 230 -2.90 -6.69 -17.11
CA LEU A 230 -3.49 -5.59 -17.87
C LEU A 230 -4.96 -5.93 -18.09
N ASN A 231 -5.87 -5.00 -17.83
CA ASN A 231 -7.27 -5.19 -18.25
C ASN A 231 -7.50 -4.46 -19.58
N VAL A 232 -7.27 -5.19 -20.67
CA VAL A 232 -7.37 -4.69 -22.05
C VAL A 232 -8.81 -4.43 -22.50
N THR A 233 -9.80 -4.93 -21.76
CA THR A 233 -11.22 -4.72 -22.03
C THR A 233 -11.81 -3.56 -21.24
N SER A 234 -11.01 -2.83 -20.44
CA SER A 234 -11.48 -1.64 -19.74
C SER A 234 -11.88 -0.56 -20.76
N PRO A 235 -13.12 -0.05 -20.74
CA PRO A 235 -13.61 0.93 -21.70
C PRO A 235 -13.28 2.38 -21.32
N THR A 236 -12.89 2.64 -20.07
CA THR A 236 -12.71 3.99 -19.52
C THR A 236 -11.25 4.40 -19.35
N THR A 237 -10.37 3.45 -19.04
CA THR A 237 -8.95 3.64 -18.71
C THR A 237 -8.10 2.49 -19.26
N ALA A 238 -6.77 2.58 -19.16
CA ALA A 238 -5.85 1.51 -19.52
C ALA A 238 -5.19 0.88 -18.27
N PRO A 239 -5.94 0.18 -17.42
CA PRO A 239 -5.51 -0.22 -16.08
C PRO A 239 -4.41 -1.28 -16.10
N VAL A 240 -3.47 -1.15 -15.16
CA VAL A 240 -2.44 -2.14 -14.83
C VAL A 240 -2.46 -2.37 -13.35
N ALA A 241 -2.44 -3.63 -12.92
CA ALA A 241 -2.45 -3.96 -11.50
C ALA A 241 -1.56 -5.17 -11.17
N GLY A 242 -1.24 -5.31 -9.89
CA GLY A 242 -0.43 -6.36 -9.30
C GLY A 242 -0.87 -6.63 -7.87
N SER A 243 -0.41 -7.73 -7.28
CA SER A 243 -0.61 -7.98 -5.85
C SER A 243 0.44 -8.88 -5.24
N VAL A 244 0.55 -8.80 -3.91
CA VAL A 244 1.42 -9.65 -3.11
C VAL A 244 0.77 -9.94 -1.76
N PHE A 245 0.92 -11.18 -1.30
CA PHE A 245 0.48 -11.55 0.04
C PHE A 245 1.43 -11.02 1.11
N MET A 246 0.89 -10.23 2.03
CA MET A 246 1.60 -9.68 3.18
C MET A 246 1.05 -10.29 4.46
N ARG A 247 1.92 -10.87 5.29
CA ARG A 247 1.50 -11.36 6.61
C ARG A 247 1.59 -10.22 7.59
N GLY A 248 0.48 -9.92 8.25
CA GLY A 248 0.43 -9.09 9.44
C GLY A 248 -0.05 -9.91 10.63
N TYR A 249 -0.32 -9.21 11.74
CA TYR A 249 -0.77 -9.87 12.98
C TYR A 249 -2.13 -10.59 12.81
N ALA A 250 -3.01 -10.04 11.98
CA ALA A 250 -4.34 -10.60 11.69
C ALA A 250 -4.32 -11.70 10.60
N GLY A 251 -3.13 -12.15 10.19
CA GLY A 251 -2.94 -13.19 9.18
C GLY A 251 -2.43 -12.67 7.85
N LEU A 252 -2.66 -13.45 6.80
CA LEU A 252 -2.18 -13.16 5.46
C LEU A 252 -3.21 -12.32 4.69
N THR A 253 -2.82 -11.16 4.19
CA THR A 253 -3.68 -10.23 3.45
C THR A 253 -3.16 -10.06 2.03
N ASP A 254 -4.07 -10.00 1.06
CA ASP A 254 -3.72 -9.67 -0.32
C ASP A 254 -3.60 -8.16 -0.44
N VAL A 255 -2.39 -7.66 -0.72
CA VAL A 255 -2.13 -6.23 -0.91
C VAL A 255 -2.06 -5.98 -2.41
N THR A 256 -3.13 -5.41 -2.94
CA THR A 256 -3.28 -5.05 -4.35
C THR A 256 -2.69 -3.67 -4.60
N TRP A 257 -2.28 -3.44 -5.84
CA TRP A 257 -1.83 -2.15 -6.33
C TRP A 257 -2.11 -2.00 -7.81
N SER A 258 -2.34 -0.77 -8.27
CA SER A 258 -2.83 -0.46 -9.59
C SER A 258 -2.45 0.94 -10.07
N GLY A 259 -2.50 1.13 -11.38
CA GLY A 259 -2.36 2.42 -12.02
C GLY A 259 -3.41 2.57 -13.09
N GLN A 260 -3.99 3.76 -13.15
CA GLN A 260 -5.13 4.12 -14.00
C GLN A 260 -4.74 5.37 -14.79
N ALA A 261 -4.45 5.20 -16.07
CA ALA A 261 -4.12 6.28 -16.98
C ALA A 261 -4.65 5.97 -18.39
N ASN A 262 -4.39 6.87 -19.33
CA ASN A 262 -4.80 6.74 -20.73
C ASN A 262 -3.89 5.80 -21.57
N SER A 263 -2.89 5.15 -20.97
CA SER A 263 -2.08 4.12 -21.64
C SER A 263 -1.54 3.09 -20.66
N PHE A 264 -1.37 1.83 -21.10
CA PHE A 264 -0.81 0.77 -20.25
C PHE A 264 0.62 1.06 -19.79
N ALA A 265 1.41 1.84 -20.54
CA ALA A 265 2.74 2.25 -20.14
C ALA A 265 2.67 3.20 -18.92
N ALA A 266 1.89 4.28 -19.03
CA ALA A 266 1.73 5.23 -17.93
C ALA A 266 1.08 4.58 -16.70
N SER A 267 0.05 3.75 -16.91
CA SER A 267 -0.58 2.99 -15.84
C SER A 267 0.38 2.02 -15.17
N ARG A 268 1.27 1.36 -15.91
CA ARG A 268 2.30 0.50 -15.31
C ARG A 268 3.26 1.31 -14.43
N ASP A 269 3.65 2.52 -14.85
CA ASP A 269 4.54 3.38 -14.06
C ASP A 269 3.87 3.78 -12.74
N LEU A 270 2.61 4.23 -12.79
CA LEU A 270 1.80 4.56 -11.61
C LEU A 270 1.59 3.34 -10.71
N ALA A 271 1.27 2.18 -11.28
CA ALA A 271 1.05 0.94 -10.52
C ALA A 271 2.28 0.54 -9.70
N HIS A 272 3.49 0.67 -10.27
CA HIS A 272 4.71 0.38 -9.53
C HIS A 272 5.03 1.41 -8.45
N LEU A 273 4.73 2.70 -8.69
CA LEU A 273 4.86 3.73 -7.65
C LEU A 273 3.93 3.45 -6.46
N GLU A 274 2.66 3.16 -6.73
CA GLU A 274 1.68 2.81 -5.69
C GLU A 274 2.05 1.49 -4.99
N GLY A 275 2.52 0.49 -5.74
CA GLY A 275 3.01 -0.76 -5.15
C GLY A 275 4.22 -0.56 -4.23
N LEU A 276 5.16 0.31 -4.60
CA LEU A 276 6.32 0.68 -3.76
C LEU A 276 5.90 1.45 -2.51
N GLU A 277 4.91 2.34 -2.62
CA GLU A 277 4.33 3.05 -1.49
C GLU A 277 3.68 2.06 -0.50
N ARG A 278 2.78 1.18 -0.97
CA ARG A 278 2.20 0.12 -0.12
C ARG A 278 3.27 -0.81 0.47
N TYR A 279 4.30 -1.14 -0.29
CA TYR A 279 5.42 -1.96 0.20
C TYR A 279 6.14 -1.31 1.39
N ALA A 280 6.29 0.01 1.39
CA ALA A 280 6.86 0.81 2.49
C ALA A 280 5.87 0.98 3.66
N GLY A 281 4.60 1.24 3.37
CA GLY A 281 3.55 1.44 4.37
C GLY A 281 3.17 0.17 5.14
N THR A 282 3.24 -1.02 4.52
CA THR A 282 2.88 -2.26 5.22
C THR A 282 3.81 -2.59 6.39
N HIS A 283 5.12 -2.44 6.23
CA HIS A 283 6.12 -2.80 7.25
C HIS A 283 7.29 -1.83 7.23
N ARG A 284 7.85 -1.53 8.40
CA ARG A 284 9.14 -0.86 8.49
C ARG A 284 10.22 -1.70 7.82
N ARG A 285 11.00 -1.10 6.91
CA ARG A 285 12.12 -1.74 6.17
C ARG A 285 13.44 -1.01 6.32
N THR A 286 13.51 -0.17 7.33
CA THR A 286 14.70 0.57 7.74
C THR A 286 15.11 0.00 9.09
N GLY A 287 16.39 -0.34 9.29
CA GLY A 287 16.88 -0.88 10.57
C GLY A 287 16.26 -2.23 11.00
N ASN A 288 16.70 -2.72 12.15
CA ASN A 288 16.32 -4.03 12.70
C ASN A 288 15.81 -3.98 14.14
N SER A 289 15.70 -2.79 14.73
CA SER A 289 15.25 -2.61 16.12
C SER A 289 14.36 -1.39 16.24
N LEU A 290 13.23 -1.55 16.92
CA LEU A 290 12.31 -0.48 17.30
C LEU A 290 12.46 -0.18 18.79
N LEU A 291 12.19 1.07 19.18
CA LEU A 291 11.99 1.41 20.58
C LEU A 291 10.67 0.79 21.03
N THR A 292 10.70 0.01 22.11
CA THR A 292 9.49 -0.53 22.75
C THR A 292 9.38 0.03 24.15
N ALA A 293 8.31 0.76 24.44
CA ALA A 293 8.04 1.40 25.74
C ALA A 293 6.53 1.61 25.90
N SER A 294 6.05 1.82 27.12
CA SER A 294 4.67 2.22 27.35
C SER A 294 4.47 3.71 27.05
N TYR A 295 3.23 4.15 26.81
CA TYR A 295 2.96 5.59 26.63
C TYR A 295 3.20 6.36 27.94
N ALA A 296 2.84 5.77 29.08
CA ALA A 296 3.09 6.35 30.40
C ALA A 296 4.58 6.62 30.67
N GLU A 297 5.48 5.76 30.18
CA GLU A 297 6.93 5.96 30.27
C GLU A 297 7.46 7.07 29.34
N LEU A 298 6.80 7.28 28.19
CA LEU A 298 7.26 8.24 27.18
C LEU A 298 6.72 9.65 27.39
N GLY A 299 5.47 9.78 27.88
CA GLY A 299 4.81 11.07 28.11
C GLY A 299 4.76 11.96 26.87
N ASP A 300 5.09 13.24 27.05
CA ASP A 300 5.03 14.32 26.03
C ASP A 300 5.98 14.13 24.83
N ARG A 301 6.90 13.17 24.92
CA ARG A 301 7.78 12.77 23.82
C ARG A 301 7.05 11.94 22.76
N ALA A 302 5.89 11.40 23.09
CA ALA A 302 5.09 10.54 22.23
C ALA A 302 3.77 11.21 21.84
N LEU A 303 3.27 10.86 20.64
CA LEU A 303 1.91 11.13 20.23
C LEU A 303 0.94 10.29 21.08
N ASP A 304 -0.05 10.94 21.69
CA ASP A 304 -1.15 10.24 22.35
C ASP A 304 -2.02 9.53 21.29
N PRO A 305 -2.14 8.18 21.30
CA PRO A 305 -2.97 7.48 20.33
C PRO A 305 -4.45 7.92 20.37
N ALA A 306 -4.94 8.47 21.49
CA ALA A 306 -6.30 8.96 21.62
C ALA A 306 -6.61 10.14 20.68
N GLU A 307 -5.61 10.95 20.32
CA GLU A 307 -5.78 12.06 19.37
C GLU A 307 -6.07 11.57 17.93
N CYS A 308 -5.74 10.31 17.62
CA CYS A 308 -6.07 9.66 16.35
C CYS A 308 -7.39 8.87 16.40
N GLY A 309 -8.07 8.87 17.56
CA GLY A 309 -9.35 8.20 17.78
C GLY A 309 -9.23 6.70 18.06
N PHE A 310 -10.22 6.20 18.79
CA PHE A 310 -10.40 4.78 19.09
C PHE A 310 -11.75 4.29 18.58
N TYR A 311 -11.91 2.97 18.50
CA TYR A 311 -13.20 2.37 18.19
C TYR A 311 -14.17 2.47 19.36
N ALA A 312 -15.45 2.23 19.09
CA ALA A 312 -16.46 2.09 20.12
C ALA A 312 -16.13 0.91 21.07
N PRO A 313 -16.53 0.96 22.36
CA PRO A 313 -16.31 -0.13 23.30
C PRO A 313 -16.84 -1.49 22.83
N GLU A 314 -17.95 -1.50 22.06
CA GLU A 314 -18.54 -2.69 21.44
C GLU A 314 -17.55 -3.40 20.52
N THR A 315 -16.79 -2.64 19.73
CA THR A 315 -15.80 -3.19 18.80
C THR A 315 -14.75 -4.00 19.52
N TYR A 316 -14.21 -3.45 20.61
CA TYR A 316 -13.20 -4.14 21.42
C TYR A 316 -13.74 -5.35 22.18
N ARG A 317 -15.04 -5.36 22.48
CA ARG A 317 -15.71 -6.49 23.13
C ARG A 317 -15.92 -7.64 22.15
N ASP A 318 -16.34 -7.32 20.93
CA ASP A 318 -16.91 -8.29 20.00
C ASP A 318 -15.90 -8.75 18.91
N ASP A 319 -14.83 -7.97 18.65
CA ASP A 319 -13.79 -8.29 17.68
C ASP A 319 -12.49 -8.78 18.37
N PRO A 320 -12.16 -10.08 18.29
CA PRO A 320 -11.01 -10.65 19.00
C PRO A 320 -9.66 -10.22 18.43
N LEU A 321 -9.65 -9.53 17.27
CA LEU A 321 -8.41 -9.05 16.66
C LEU A 321 -7.94 -7.73 17.25
N VAL A 322 -8.77 -7.02 18.02
CA VAL A 322 -8.42 -5.72 18.60
C VAL A 322 -8.57 -5.73 20.11
N SER A 323 -7.79 -4.90 20.79
CA SER A 323 -7.93 -4.66 22.22
C SER A 323 -7.85 -3.18 22.53
N PRO A 324 -8.50 -2.67 23.60
CA PRO A 324 -8.37 -1.27 23.96
C PRO A 324 -6.91 -0.87 24.13
N PHE A 325 -6.58 0.37 23.80
CA PHE A 325 -5.26 0.91 24.09
C PHE A 325 -5.05 0.99 25.62
N ASP A 326 -3.92 0.47 26.07
CA ASP A 326 -3.50 0.50 27.47
C ASP A 326 -2.22 1.33 27.56
N PRO A 327 -2.23 2.51 28.25
CA PRO A 327 -1.08 3.39 28.32
C PRO A 327 0.12 2.79 29.07
N GLU A 328 -0.10 1.75 29.88
CA GLU A 328 0.96 1.03 30.62
C GLU A 328 1.57 -0.12 29.80
N ARG A 329 0.93 -0.53 28.71
CA ARG A 329 1.38 -1.66 27.88
C ARG A 329 2.51 -1.22 26.94
N PRO A 330 3.70 -1.86 26.98
CA PRO A 330 4.75 -1.54 26.04
C PRO A 330 4.38 -1.87 24.59
N ILE A 331 4.54 -0.89 23.70
CA ILE A 331 4.30 -1.02 22.26
C ILE A 331 5.51 -0.48 21.47
N PRO A 332 5.68 -0.87 20.19
CA PRO A 332 6.75 -0.34 19.35
C PRO A 332 6.45 1.08 18.85
N TRP A 333 7.48 1.92 18.85
CA TRP A 333 7.44 3.32 18.43
C TRP A 333 8.47 3.61 17.33
N VAL A 334 8.13 4.55 16.46
CA VAL A 334 9.02 5.13 15.44
C VAL A 334 9.11 6.64 15.60
N TYR A 335 10.21 7.24 15.16
CA TYR A 335 10.36 8.68 15.16
C TYR A 335 9.68 9.31 13.94
N GLY A 336 8.81 10.27 14.22
CA GLY A 336 8.39 11.31 13.27
C GLY A 336 8.95 12.68 13.64
N HIS A 337 8.66 13.67 12.81
CA HIS A 337 8.97 15.07 13.08
C HIS A 337 7.68 15.90 13.05
N SER A 338 7.37 16.58 14.15
CA SER A 338 6.27 17.54 14.25
C SER A 338 6.67 18.83 13.53
N LEU A 339 5.86 19.26 12.56
CA LEU A 339 6.10 20.51 11.84
C LEU A 339 5.53 21.73 12.56
N ARG A 340 4.54 21.56 13.44
CA ARG A 340 4.03 22.67 14.27
C ARG A 340 5.00 23.05 15.37
N ASP A 341 5.53 22.03 16.06
CA ASP A 341 6.37 22.21 17.25
C ASP A 341 7.88 22.11 16.93
N ASP A 342 8.23 21.84 15.66
CA ASP A 342 9.59 21.64 15.15
C ASP A 342 10.48 20.71 16.02
N ARG A 343 9.93 19.53 16.34
CA ARG A 343 10.60 18.58 17.23
C ARG A 343 10.39 17.13 16.80
N PRO A 344 11.32 16.23 17.14
CA PRO A 344 11.05 14.81 17.01
C PRO A 344 9.95 14.37 17.98
N VAL A 345 9.09 13.48 17.50
CA VAL A 345 7.98 12.88 18.26
C VAL A 345 7.95 11.38 18.01
N LEU A 346 7.70 10.60 19.06
CA LEU A 346 7.49 9.16 18.94
C LEU A 346 6.05 8.88 18.52
N VAL A 347 5.89 8.16 17.42
CA VAL A 347 4.59 7.75 16.87
C VAL A 347 4.45 6.24 17.06
N PRO A 348 3.29 5.73 17.53
CA PRO A 348 3.05 4.30 17.58
C PRO A 348 3.28 3.68 16.20
N ALA A 349 4.11 2.63 16.10
CA ALA A 349 4.43 2.03 14.81
C ALA A 349 3.17 1.52 14.08
N ARG A 350 2.13 1.12 14.84
CA ARG A 350 0.81 0.72 14.32
C ARG A 350 0.14 1.80 13.48
N LEU A 351 0.31 3.09 13.80
CA LEU A 351 -0.36 4.20 13.12
C LEU A 351 0.23 4.51 11.74
N VAL A 352 1.46 4.06 11.47
CA VAL A 352 2.15 4.34 10.22
C VAL A 352 2.50 3.07 9.45
N HIS A 353 2.58 1.91 10.11
CA HIS A 353 2.84 0.63 9.47
C HIS A 353 1.65 -0.34 9.61
N TYR A 354 0.72 -0.27 8.66
CA TYR A 354 -0.62 -0.87 8.78
C TYR A 354 -0.69 -2.40 8.67
N SER A 355 0.39 -3.10 8.31
CA SER A 355 0.47 -4.57 8.38
C SER A 355 1.46 -5.09 9.41
N ALA A 356 2.39 -4.25 9.89
CA ALA A 356 3.34 -4.62 10.92
C ALA A 356 2.67 -4.67 12.29
N GLY A 357 3.30 -5.36 13.24
CA GLY A 357 3.00 -5.20 14.66
C GLY A 357 3.03 -6.51 15.44
N VAL A 358 2.85 -6.36 16.75
CA VAL A 358 2.88 -7.41 17.76
C VAL A 358 1.50 -7.55 18.39
N ALA A 359 1.22 -8.63 19.10
CA ALA A 359 -0.08 -8.77 19.76
C ALA A 359 -0.42 -7.61 20.72
N ALA A 360 0.60 -6.90 21.24
CA ALA A 360 0.45 -5.78 22.15
C ALA A 360 0.03 -4.45 21.50
N ASP A 361 0.15 -4.27 20.17
CA ASP A 361 -0.11 -2.99 19.48
C ASP A 361 -1.34 -3.04 18.56
N ASN A 362 -2.34 -3.86 18.89
CA ASN A 362 -3.54 -4.12 18.08
C ASN A 362 -4.76 -3.23 18.44
N PHE A 363 -4.55 -1.98 18.85
CA PHE A 363 -5.64 -1.11 19.31
C PHE A 363 -6.47 -0.47 18.19
N VAL A 364 -5.94 -0.46 16.95
CA VAL A 364 -6.64 -0.06 15.73
C VAL A 364 -6.13 -0.87 14.54
N PHE A 365 -6.95 -0.97 13.49
CA PHE A 365 -6.52 -1.32 12.15
C PHE A 365 -6.31 -0.03 11.35
N GLU A 366 -5.08 0.23 10.93
CA GLU A 366 -4.82 1.27 9.95
C GLU A 366 -4.93 0.77 8.51
N CYS A 367 -4.99 1.71 7.58
CA CYS A 367 -4.83 1.48 6.16
C CYS A 367 -3.67 2.33 5.61
N SER A 368 -3.59 2.51 4.29
CA SER A 368 -2.55 3.34 3.64
C SER A 368 -2.79 4.84 3.82
N ASN A 369 -3.77 5.25 4.64
CA ASN A 369 -4.12 6.65 4.86
C ASN A 369 -2.88 7.47 5.25
N GLY A 370 -2.67 8.59 4.56
CA GLY A 370 -1.50 9.47 4.78
C GLY A 370 -0.18 8.90 4.28
N CYS A 371 -0.14 7.76 3.60
CA CYS A 371 1.07 7.28 2.92
C CYS A 371 1.15 7.86 1.51
N ALA A 372 2.33 8.32 1.09
CA ALA A 372 2.52 8.80 -0.27
C ALA A 372 3.97 8.68 -0.73
N ILE A 373 4.15 8.54 -2.05
CA ILE A 373 5.44 8.44 -2.72
C ILE A 373 5.72 9.68 -3.59
N GLY A 374 6.99 10.09 -3.63
CA GLY A 374 7.48 11.20 -4.45
C GLY A 374 8.98 11.08 -4.77
N SER A 375 9.50 12.01 -5.55
CA SER A 375 10.94 12.19 -5.84
C SER A 375 11.74 12.67 -4.64
N CYS A 376 11.08 13.33 -3.68
CA CYS A 376 11.65 13.86 -2.46
C CYS A 376 10.64 13.77 -1.31
N LEU A 377 11.08 14.06 -0.07
CA LEU A 377 10.21 14.00 1.11
C LEU A 377 9.11 15.06 1.04
N GLU A 378 9.39 16.25 0.50
CA GLU A 378 8.44 17.35 0.37
C GLU A 378 7.29 17.01 -0.58
N GLU A 379 7.60 16.44 -1.76
CA GLU A 379 6.60 16.02 -2.74
C GLU A 379 5.76 14.84 -2.23
N ALA A 380 6.39 13.89 -1.53
CA ALA A 380 5.68 12.79 -0.89
C ALA A 380 4.74 13.33 0.21
N LEU A 381 5.22 14.22 1.08
CA LEU A 381 4.42 14.81 2.14
C LEU A 381 3.25 15.65 1.61
N LEU A 382 3.45 16.46 0.56
CA LEU A 382 2.35 17.19 -0.08
C LEU A 382 1.24 16.23 -0.54
N GLY A 383 1.60 15.12 -1.20
CA GLY A 383 0.63 14.09 -1.61
C GLY A 383 -0.11 13.48 -0.41
N ALA A 384 0.61 13.13 0.66
CA ALA A 384 0.01 12.57 1.87
C ALA A 384 -0.96 13.54 2.56
N LEU A 385 -0.62 14.83 2.62
CA LEU A 385 -1.50 15.84 3.23
C LEU A 385 -2.75 16.09 2.39
N LEU A 386 -2.62 16.16 1.06
CA LEU A 386 -3.77 16.31 0.18
C LEU A 386 -4.74 15.14 0.36
N GLU A 387 -4.25 13.89 0.42
CA GLU A 387 -5.08 12.72 0.67
C GLU A 387 -5.76 12.77 2.06
N LEU A 388 -5.04 13.16 3.11
CA LEU A 388 -5.62 13.28 4.44
C LEU A 388 -6.74 14.34 4.51
N ILE A 389 -6.52 15.49 3.87
CA ILE A 389 -7.51 16.57 3.79
C ILE A 389 -8.75 16.11 2.99
N GLU A 390 -8.54 15.36 1.90
CA GLU A 390 -9.61 14.80 1.08
C GLU A 390 -10.52 13.88 1.90
N ARG A 391 -9.92 12.88 2.57
CA ARG A 391 -10.65 11.87 3.35
C ARG A 391 -11.34 12.51 4.56
N ASP A 392 -10.67 13.41 5.24
CA ASP A 392 -11.25 14.15 6.37
C ASP A 392 -12.51 14.91 5.95
N ALA A 393 -12.41 15.71 4.89
CA ALA A 393 -13.53 16.51 4.40
C ALA A 393 -14.68 15.64 3.89
N PHE A 394 -14.36 14.54 3.18
CA PHE A 394 -15.35 13.54 2.78
C PHE A 394 -16.09 12.91 3.94
N LEU A 395 -15.39 12.45 4.97
CA LEU A 395 -16.01 11.81 6.13
C LEU A 395 -16.84 12.80 6.95
N ILE A 396 -16.41 14.07 7.05
CA ILE A 396 -17.21 15.12 7.70
C ILE A 396 -18.52 15.34 6.95
N ALA A 397 -18.48 15.50 5.62
CA ALA A 397 -19.69 15.69 4.82
C ALA A 397 -20.61 14.47 4.85
N TRP A 398 -20.04 13.27 4.76
CA TRP A 398 -20.78 12.01 4.74
C TRP A 398 -21.51 11.75 6.05
N TYR A 399 -20.78 11.69 7.17
CA TYR A 399 -21.35 11.42 8.49
C TYR A 399 -22.11 12.62 9.06
N GLY A 400 -21.80 13.85 8.62
CA GLY A 400 -22.57 15.04 8.95
C GLY A 400 -23.84 15.22 8.14
N GLY A 401 -24.04 14.43 7.08
CA GLY A 401 -25.17 14.54 6.16
C GLY A 401 -25.25 15.90 5.47
N LEU A 402 -24.10 16.53 5.20
CA LEU A 402 -24.05 17.90 4.70
C LEU A 402 -24.45 17.95 3.22
N PRO A 403 -25.36 18.86 2.82
CA PRO A 403 -25.60 19.12 1.41
C PRO A 403 -24.43 19.95 0.85
N LEU A 404 -23.95 19.57 -0.34
CA LEU A 404 -22.79 20.21 -0.98
C LEU A 404 -23.19 21.06 -2.18
N THR A 405 -22.27 21.91 -2.65
CA THR A 405 -22.44 22.64 -3.91
C THR A 405 -21.90 21.80 -5.05
N GLU A 406 -22.70 21.61 -6.10
CA GLU A 406 -22.26 20.96 -7.33
C GLU A 406 -21.49 21.95 -8.20
N ILE A 407 -20.39 21.48 -8.77
CA ILE A 407 -19.55 22.21 -9.71
C ILE A 407 -20.07 21.91 -11.12
N ASP A 408 -20.38 22.95 -11.88
CA ASP A 408 -20.74 22.81 -13.30
C ASP A 408 -19.51 22.33 -14.10
N LEU A 409 -19.52 21.05 -14.48
CA LEU A 409 -18.45 20.40 -15.24
C LEU A 409 -18.18 21.07 -16.60
N ALA A 410 -19.15 21.78 -17.18
CA ALA A 410 -18.94 22.51 -18.42
C ALA A 410 -18.00 23.71 -18.26
N THR A 411 -17.85 24.22 -17.04
CA THR A 411 -17.00 25.37 -16.70
C THR A 411 -15.57 24.98 -16.33
N VAL A 412 -15.28 23.68 -16.20
CA VAL A 412 -13.92 23.20 -15.90
C VAL A 412 -13.02 23.37 -17.13
N PRO A 413 -11.84 24.00 -16.98
CA PRO A 413 -10.93 24.26 -18.10
C PRO A 413 -10.33 22.97 -18.67
N GLY A 414 -9.86 23.03 -19.92
CA GLY A 414 -9.29 21.88 -20.61
C GLY A 414 -10.35 20.88 -21.09
N THR A 415 -9.94 19.78 -21.73
CA THR A 415 -10.84 18.77 -22.31
C THR A 415 -10.92 17.47 -21.50
N ALA A 416 -10.06 17.30 -20.49
CA ALA A 416 -9.94 16.06 -19.74
C ALA A 416 -11.24 15.68 -19.04
N VAL A 417 -11.81 16.59 -18.25
CA VAL A 417 -13.09 16.39 -17.54
C VAL A 417 -14.23 16.07 -18.50
N ARG A 418 -14.37 16.82 -19.60
CA ARG A 418 -15.40 16.54 -20.63
C ARG A 418 -15.22 15.14 -21.23
N THR A 419 -13.99 14.75 -21.54
CA THR A 419 -13.70 13.41 -22.08
C THR A 419 -14.04 12.30 -21.08
N MET A 420 -13.81 12.52 -19.78
CA MET A 420 -14.19 11.57 -18.74
C MET A 420 -15.70 11.45 -18.60
N ALA A 421 -16.42 12.57 -18.63
CA ALA A 421 -17.89 12.58 -18.64
C ALA A 421 -18.46 11.84 -19.87
N ASP A 422 -17.91 12.08 -21.06
CA ASP A 422 -18.33 11.37 -22.29
C ASP A 422 -18.10 9.85 -22.18
N ARG A 423 -16.96 9.42 -21.62
CA ARG A 423 -16.68 8.00 -21.39
C ARG A 423 -17.65 7.37 -20.39
N ALA A 424 -17.98 8.08 -19.31
CA ALA A 424 -18.99 7.62 -18.36
C ALA A 424 -20.38 7.52 -18.99
N ALA A 425 -20.76 8.50 -19.82
CA ALA A 425 -22.03 8.49 -20.56
C ALA A 425 -22.13 7.29 -21.51
N LEU A 426 -21.04 6.92 -22.19
CA LEU A 426 -20.96 5.69 -23.00
C LEU A 426 -21.13 4.40 -22.20
N GLN A 427 -20.83 4.44 -20.89
CA GLN A 427 -21.08 3.34 -19.95
C GLN A 427 -22.48 3.41 -19.31
N GLY A 428 -23.31 4.39 -19.66
CA GLY A 428 -24.65 4.57 -19.11
C GLY A 428 -24.71 5.33 -17.79
N TYR A 429 -23.69 6.13 -17.47
CA TYR A 429 -23.61 6.93 -16.24
C TYR A 429 -23.60 8.44 -16.52
N ASP A 430 -24.23 9.20 -15.65
CA ASP A 430 -23.99 10.63 -15.50
C ASP A 430 -22.99 10.86 -14.36
N VAL A 431 -22.06 11.80 -14.54
CA VAL A 431 -21.06 12.13 -13.52
C VAL A 431 -21.26 13.53 -12.99
N HIS A 432 -21.06 13.68 -11.69
CA HIS A 432 -21.23 14.90 -10.93
C HIS A 432 -19.97 15.15 -10.08
N ALA A 433 -19.67 16.41 -9.80
CA ALA A 433 -18.57 16.81 -8.92
C ALA A 433 -19.05 17.84 -7.90
N PHE A 434 -18.69 17.65 -6.63
CA PHE A 434 -19.14 18.50 -5.53
C PHE A 434 -17.95 19.15 -4.83
N ASP A 435 -18.03 20.45 -4.58
CA ASP A 435 -17.07 21.12 -3.70
C ASP A 435 -17.29 20.61 -2.28
N ASN A 436 -16.29 19.90 -1.79
CA ASN A 436 -16.34 19.22 -0.50
C ASN A 436 -15.39 19.85 0.52
N ARG A 437 -15.01 21.12 0.31
CA ARG A 437 -14.34 21.90 1.36
C ARG A 437 -15.28 22.11 2.54
N ILE A 438 -14.81 21.82 3.74
CA ILE A 438 -15.55 22.09 4.99
C ILE A 438 -14.92 23.29 5.70
N ASP A 439 -13.96 23.07 6.59
CA ASP A 439 -13.28 24.12 7.36
C ASP A 439 -11.82 24.34 6.95
N LEU A 440 -11.30 23.52 6.02
CA LEU A 440 -9.99 23.68 5.40
C LEU A 440 -10.15 24.24 3.99
N ALA A 441 -9.32 25.22 3.62
CA ALA A 441 -9.50 25.97 2.37
C ALA A 441 -9.02 25.22 1.10
N VAL A 442 -8.16 24.21 1.27
CA VAL A 442 -7.59 23.40 0.17
C VAL A 442 -8.72 22.73 -0.64
N PRO A 443 -8.73 22.85 -1.98
CA PRO A 443 -9.76 22.23 -2.81
C PRO A 443 -9.85 20.72 -2.62
N VAL A 444 -11.05 20.26 -2.26
CA VAL A 444 -11.46 18.87 -2.20
C VAL A 444 -12.71 18.72 -3.03
N VAL A 445 -12.75 17.71 -3.90
CA VAL A 445 -13.88 17.41 -4.75
C VAL A 445 -14.34 15.98 -4.49
N THR A 446 -15.63 15.79 -4.29
CA THR A 446 -16.26 14.46 -4.31
C THR A 446 -16.89 14.24 -5.68
N GLY A 447 -16.50 13.17 -6.36
CA GLY A 447 -17.10 12.70 -7.60
C GLY A 447 -18.20 11.67 -7.34
N LEU A 448 -19.28 11.73 -8.13
CA LEU A 448 -20.37 10.75 -8.10
C LEU A 448 -20.74 10.37 -9.53
N ALA A 449 -20.68 9.08 -9.86
CA ALA A 449 -21.37 8.54 -11.02
C ALA A 449 -22.74 7.98 -10.61
N VAL A 450 -23.77 8.29 -11.40
CA VAL A 450 -25.14 7.79 -11.25
C VAL A 450 -25.53 7.02 -12.50
N ARG A 451 -25.92 5.76 -12.34
CA ARG A 451 -26.36 4.92 -13.45
C ARG A 451 -27.76 5.35 -13.93
N ARG A 452 -27.91 5.60 -15.24
CA ARG A 452 -29.13 6.16 -15.84
C ARG A 452 -30.35 5.26 -15.77
N ASP A 453 -30.16 3.94 -15.85
CA ASP A 453 -31.24 2.95 -15.89
C ASP A 453 -31.71 2.51 -14.48
N GLY A 454 -31.09 3.02 -13.41
CA GLY A 454 -31.40 2.62 -12.04
C GLY A 454 -30.95 1.21 -11.65
N GLY A 455 -30.16 0.54 -12.50
CA GLY A 455 -29.74 -0.85 -12.34
C GLY A 455 -28.60 -1.09 -11.33
N PRO A 456 -28.05 -2.32 -11.29
CA PRO A 456 -26.92 -2.69 -10.43
C PRO A 456 -25.70 -1.79 -10.68
N GLY A 457 -24.96 -1.46 -9.63
CA GLY A 457 -23.88 -0.47 -9.72
C GLY A 457 -24.41 0.96 -9.79
N LEU A 458 -25.53 1.24 -9.13
CA LEU A 458 -26.24 2.51 -9.24
C LEU A 458 -25.38 3.74 -8.94
N PHE A 459 -24.56 3.70 -7.89
CA PHE A 459 -23.68 4.79 -7.51
C PHE A 459 -22.23 4.34 -7.40
N SER A 460 -21.32 5.16 -7.93
CA SER A 460 -19.87 5.04 -7.71
C SER A 460 -19.33 6.36 -7.23
N PHE A 461 -18.60 6.34 -6.12
CA PHE A 461 -17.95 7.52 -5.56
C PHE A 461 -16.46 7.52 -5.86
N GLY A 462 -15.88 8.71 -5.85
CA GLY A 462 -14.44 8.96 -5.80
C GLY A 462 -14.21 10.36 -5.24
N ALA A 463 -12.97 10.70 -4.93
CA ALA A 463 -12.62 12.05 -4.54
C ALA A 463 -11.22 12.44 -5.01
N GLY A 464 -10.94 13.72 -4.87
CA GLY A 464 -9.66 14.29 -5.26
C GLY A 464 -9.40 15.58 -4.50
N ALA A 465 -8.20 15.71 -3.95
CA ALA A 465 -7.69 16.97 -3.46
C ALA A 465 -6.47 17.44 -4.26
N ALA A 466 -6.43 18.74 -4.55
CA ALA A 466 -5.32 19.38 -5.23
C ALA A 466 -5.33 20.88 -4.98
N LEU A 467 -4.15 21.51 -5.03
CA LEU A 467 -4.07 22.97 -4.98
C LEU A 467 -4.67 23.63 -6.24
N ASP A 468 -4.66 22.92 -7.37
CA ASP A 468 -5.42 23.30 -8.55
C ASP A 468 -6.83 22.68 -8.49
N PRO A 469 -7.91 23.49 -8.42
CA PRO A 469 -9.26 22.95 -8.41
C PRO A 469 -9.59 22.08 -9.63
N ALA A 470 -9.07 22.40 -10.81
CA ALA A 470 -9.31 21.59 -12.00
C ALA A 470 -8.68 20.20 -11.86
N ALA A 471 -7.48 20.11 -11.27
CA ALA A 471 -6.83 18.83 -11.00
C ALA A 471 -7.56 18.03 -9.91
N ALA A 472 -8.18 18.69 -8.92
CA ALA A 472 -9.01 18.02 -7.92
C ALA A 472 -10.26 17.38 -8.55
N VAL A 473 -10.94 18.09 -9.47
CA VAL A 473 -12.07 17.54 -10.25
C VAL A 473 -11.60 16.38 -11.13
N GLU A 474 -10.47 16.53 -11.83
CA GLU A 474 -9.92 15.47 -12.67
C GLU A 474 -9.60 14.21 -11.88
N ALA A 475 -8.96 14.34 -10.71
CA ALA A 475 -8.63 13.22 -9.83
C ALA A 475 -9.90 12.49 -9.35
N ALA A 476 -10.89 13.24 -8.84
CA ALA A 476 -12.15 12.68 -8.35
C ALA A 476 -12.91 11.89 -9.44
N LEU A 477 -12.99 12.44 -10.65
CA LEU A 477 -13.65 11.75 -11.77
C LEU A 477 -12.84 10.57 -12.28
N SER A 478 -11.51 10.67 -12.32
CA SER A 478 -10.63 9.55 -12.71
C SER A 478 -10.80 8.35 -11.77
N GLU A 479 -10.98 8.58 -10.47
CA GLU A 479 -11.27 7.53 -9.50
C GLU A 479 -12.64 6.91 -9.77
N VAL A 480 -13.70 7.71 -9.97
CA VAL A 480 -15.02 7.19 -10.34
C VAL A 480 -14.94 6.30 -11.59
N LEU A 481 -14.26 6.76 -12.65
CA LEU A 481 -14.11 6.04 -13.91
C LEU A 481 -13.35 4.72 -13.79
N THR A 482 -12.58 4.54 -12.71
CA THR A 482 -11.86 3.29 -12.42
C THR A 482 -12.82 2.16 -12.05
N TYR A 483 -13.93 2.46 -11.36
CA TYR A 483 -14.81 1.44 -10.78
C TYR A 483 -16.06 1.15 -11.64
N ILE A 484 -16.61 2.16 -12.33
CA ILE A 484 -17.87 2.00 -13.08
C ILE A 484 -17.91 0.83 -14.09
N PRO A 485 -16.82 0.43 -14.79
CA PRO A 485 -16.94 -0.62 -15.81
C PRO A 485 -17.23 -2.01 -15.24
N HIS A 486 -16.85 -2.27 -13.98
CA HIS A 486 -16.93 -3.60 -13.35
C HIS A 486 -18.00 -3.66 -12.28
N LEU A 487 -18.35 -2.52 -11.70
CA LEU A 487 -19.27 -2.40 -10.57
C LEU A 487 -20.62 -3.09 -10.82
N PRO A 488 -21.30 -2.95 -11.98
CA PRO A 488 -22.54 -3.68 -12.25
C PRO A 488 -22.45 -5.19 -12.11
N CYS A 489 -21.40 -5.79 -12.69
CA CYS A 489 -21.20 -7.23 -12.68
C CYS A 489 -20.92 -7.72 -11.26
N GLN A 490 -20.04 -7.01 -10.54
CA GLN A 490 -19.70 -7.32 -9.14
C GLN A 490 -20.92 -7.23 -8.21
N VAL A 491 -21.78 -6.22 -8.40
CA VAL A 491 -22.99 -6.06 -7.61
C VAL A 491 -24.00 -7.16 -7.90
N GLU A 492 -24.16 -7.55 -9.18
CA GLU A 492 -25.07 -8.62 -9.55
C GLU A 492 -24.61 -9.97 -9.01
N GLU A 493 -23.32 -10.31 -9.16
CA GLU A 493 -22.71 -11.53 -8.61
C GLU A 493 -22.86 -11.66 -7.09
N ARG A 494 -22.87 -10.51 -6.38
CA ARG A 494 -22.93 -10.45 -4.91
C ARG A 494 -24.26 -9.92 -4.37
N ARG A 495 -25.31 -9.82 -5.21
CA ARG A 495 -26.56 -9.13 -4.87
C ARG A 495 -27.14 -9.54 -3.51
N GLY A 496 -27.27 -10.84 -3.27
CA GLY A 496 -27.83 -11.36 -2.02
C GLY A 496 -27.00 -11.01 -0.77
N GLU A 497 -25.67 -10.96 -0.89
CA GLU A 497 -24.78 -10.52 0.20
C GLU A 497 -24.98 -9.03 0.48
N LEU A 498 -24.95 -8.21 -0.56
CA LEU A 498 -25.07 -6.75 -0.46
C LEU A 498 -26.44 -6.33 0.06
N GLU A 499 -27.52 -6.98 -0.38
CA GLU A 499 -28.87 -6.69 0.14
C GLU A 499 -28.98 -7.03 1.63
N ALA A 500 -28.29 -8.08 2.08
CA ALA A 500 -28.26 -8.41 3.48
C ALA A 500 -27.40 -7.44 4.29
N MET A 501 -26.33 -6.88 3.70
CA MET A 501 -25.58 -5.77 4.29
C MET A 501 -26.40 -4.48 4.36
N ALA A 502 -27.23 -4.18 3.34
CA ALA A 502 -28.10 -3.01 3.35
C ALA A 502 -29.16 -3.07 4.47
N ARG A 503 -29.61 -4.28 4.85
CA ARG A 503 -30.52 -4.50 5.99
C ARG A 503 -29.79 -4.49 7.34
N ASP A 504 -28.51 -4.84 7.36
CA ASP A 504 -27.67 -4.96 8.56
C ASP A 504 -26.21 -4.63 8.24
N PHE A 505 -25.81 -3.40 8.56
CA PHE A 505 -24.47 -2.89 8.27
C PHE A 505 -23.37 -3.62 9.05
N SER A 506 -23.66 -4.37 10.13
CA SER A 506 -22.64 -5.18 10.83
C SER A 506 -21.99 -6.25 9.94
N ARG A 507 -22.61 -6.52 8.78
CA ARG A 507 -22.10 -7.44 7.76
C ARG A 507 -21.14 -6.79 6.78
N VAL A 508 -21.02 -5.46 6.76
CA VAL A 508 -20.01 -4.73 5.97
C VAL A 508 -18.68 -4.87 6.70
N ARG A 509 -17.76 -5.67 6.15
CA ARG A 509 -16.52 -6.08 6.86
C ARG A 509 -15.25 -5.78 6.09
N HIS A 510 -15.33 -5.68 4.78
CA HIS A 510 -14.18 -5.51 3.91
C HIS A 510 -14.29 -4.22 3.10
N LEU A 511 -13.15 -3.69 2.70
CA LEU A 511 -13.04 -2.49 1.87
C LEU A 511 -13.97 -2.53 0.64
N LYS A 512 -13.97 -3.64 -0.11
CA LYS A 512 -14.86 -3.80 -1.28
C LYS A 512 -16.36 -3.72 -0.95
N ASP A 513 -16.76 -4.06 0.27
CA ASP A 513 -18.17 -4.05 0.67
C ASP A 513 -18.69 -2.61 0.75
N HIS A 514 -17.85 -1.67 1.18
CA HIS A 514 -18.20 -0.25 1.29
C HIS A 514 -18.62 0.32 -0.07
N ALA A 515 -17.79 0.20 -1.10
CA ALA A 515 -18.13 0.70 -2.42
C ALA A 515 -19.27 -0.08 -3.10
N GLN A 516 -19.23 -1.42 -3.05
CA GLN A 516 -20.22 -2.24 -3.77
C GLN A 516 -21.63 -2.14 -3.18
N LEU A 517 -21.77 -1.85 -1.88
CA LEU A 517 -23.05 -1.64 -1.22
C LEU A 517 -23.89 -0.55 -1.92
N TYR A 518 -23.25 0.54 -2.35
CA TYR A 518 -23.88 1.66 -3.04
C TYR A 518 -24.25 1.37 -4.50
N GLY A 519 -23.85 0.20 -4.99
CA GLY A 519 -24.37 -0.33 -6.24
C GLY A 519 -25.85 -0.75 -6.17
N LEU A 520 -26.45 -0.85 -4.97
CA LEU A 520 -27.84 -1.22 -4.79
C LEU A 520 -28.79 -0.02 -4.80
N PRO A 521 -29.96 -0.12 -5.47
CA PRO A 521 -31.01 0.89 -5.39
C PRO A 521 -31.50 1.20 -3.97
N ALA A 522 -31.45 0.21 -3.06
CA ALA A 522 -31.83 0.40 -1.65
C ALA A 522 -30.98 1.45 -0.93
N MET A 523 -29.75 1.72 -1.39
CA MET A 523 -28.88 2.73 -0.80
C MET A 523 -29.16 4.15 -1.33
N ALA A 524 -30.14 4.36 -2.20
CA ALA A 524 -30.38 5.66 -2.83
C ALA A 524 -30.78 6.76 -1.83
N GLU A 525 -31.52 6.43 -0.77
CA GLU A 525 -31.90 7.41 0.27
C GLU A 525 -30.66 7.99 0.97
N HIS A 526 -29.61 7.19 1.09
CA HIS A 526 -28.34 7.53 1.69
C HIS A 526 -27.46 8.40 0.78
N VAL A 527 -27.75 8.46 -0.52
CA VAL A 527 -26.98 9.31 -1.47
C VAL A 527 -27.68 10.65 -1.73
N ARG A 528 -28.88 10.87 -1.16
CA ARG A 528 -29.71 12.05 -1.39
C ARG A 528 -28.98 13.40 -1.28
N PRO A 529 -28.10 13.67 -0.29
CA PRO A 529 -27.37 14.95 -0.22
C PRO A 529 -26.51 15.27 -1.45
N TYR A 530 -26.11 14.25 -2.20
CA TYR A 530 -25.33 14.37 -3.44
C TYR A 530 -26.22 14.34 -4.70
N ARG A 531 -27.53 14.10 -4.56
CA ARG A 531 -28.49 14.18 -5.67
C ARG A 531 -29.32 15.45 -5.65
N GLU A 532 -29.34 16.12 -4.50
CA GLU A 532 -30.06 17.36 -4.24
C GLU A 532 -29.06 18.41 -3.72
N PRO A 533 -28.11 18.87 -4.55
CA PRO A 533 -27.11 19.84 -4.13
C PRO A 533 -27.75 21.19 -3.76
N VAL A 534 -27.06 21.94 -2.91
CA VAL A 534 -27.50 23.28 -2.48
C VAL A 534 -27.65 24.22 -3.68
N ALA A 535 -26.71 24.12 -4.62
CA ALA A 535 -26.70 24.86 -5.88
C ALA A 535 -25.78 24.15 -6.88
N VAL A 536 -25.96 24.47 -8.15
CA VAL A 536 -24.97 24.19 -9.20
C VAL A 536 -24.29 25.52 -9.54
N ARG A 537 -22.96 25.57 -9.48
CA ARG A 537 -22.17 26.81 -9.63
C ARG A 537 -21.01 26.61 -10.59
N ALA A 538 -20.62 27.68 -11.27
CA ALA A 538 -19.43 27.68 -12.10
C ALA A 538 -18.16 27.50 -11.22
N MET A 539 -17.16 26.78 -11.73
CA MET A 539 -15.94 26.46 -10.98
C MET A 539 -15.19 27.72 -10.53
N ASP A 540 -15.17 28.76 -11.36
CA ASP A 540 -14.53 30.04 -11.07
C ASP A 540 -15.25 30.82 -9.96
N GLU A 541 -16.57 30.67 -9.81
CA GLU A 541 -17.33 31.19 -8.68
C GLU A 541 -17.00 30.43 -7.40
N VAL A 542 -17.03 29.10 -7.45
CA VAL A 542 -16.78 28.22 -6.29
C VAL A 542 -15.37 28.43 -5.72
N TYR A 543 -14.36 28.48 -6.59
CA TYR A 543 -12.96 28.57 -6.18
C TYR A 543 -12.34 29.96 -6.35
N ARG A 544 -13.15 31.02 -6.49
CA ARG A 544 -12.66 32.41 -6.68
C ARG A 544 -11.64 32.81 -5.61
N SER A 545 -12.06 32.75 -4.35
CA SER A 545 -11.24 33.18 -3.21
C SER A 545 -9.94 32.38 -3.12
N TRP A 546 -10.03 31.05 -3.30
CA TRP A 546 -8.86 30.18 -3.34
C TRP A 546 -7.91 30.54 -4.48
N THR A 547 -8.45 30.74 -5.68
CA THR A 547 -7.65 31.03 -6.87
C THR A 547 -6.95 32.39 -6.79
N GLU A 548 -7.61 33.39 -6.21
CA GLU A 548 -7.08 34.76 -6.07
C GLU A 548 -6.11 34.91 -4.90
N HIS A 549 -6.37 34.25 -3.76
CA HIS A 549 -5.67 34.53 -2.50
C HIS A 549 -5.08 33.30 -1.80
N GLY A 550 -5.66 32.11 -1.99
CA GLY A 550 -5.28 30.91 -1.23
C GLY A 550 -4.23 30.02 -1.91
N ARG A 551 -4.27 29.90 -3.24
CA ARG A 551 -3.40 29.01 -4.01
C ARG A 551 -2.00 29.61 -4.15
N PRO A 552 -0.94 28.90 -3.72
CA PRO A 552 0.42 29.28 -4.06
C PRO A 552 0.64 29.23 -5.57
N ARG A 553 1.19 30.31 -6.14
CA ARG A 553 1.52 30.42 -7.57
C ARG A 553 3.02 30.55 -7.80
N THR A 554 3.81 30.04 -6.87
CA THR A 554 5.26 30.13 -6.92
C THR A 554 5.84 29.03 -7.80
N GLY A 555 7.12 29.14 -8.14
CA GLY A 555 7.87 28.11 -8.85
C GLY A 555 8.49 27.06 -7.92
N ASP A 556 8.04 26.92 -6.67
CA ASP A 556 8.66 26.04 -5.67
C ASP A 556 7.61 25.18 -4.95
N LEU A 557 7.80 23.85 -4.96
CA LEU A 557 6.89 22.91 -4.30
C LEU A 557 6.93 23.03 -2.77
N ARG A 558 7.99 23.62 -2.21
CA ARG A 558 8.04 23.92 -0.77
C ARG A 558 6.89 24.82 -0.36
N ASP A 559 6.56 25.83 -1.14
CA ASP A 559 5.51 26.79 -0.79
C ASP A 559 4.12 26.13 -0.90
N ASP A 560 3.95 25.22 -1.85
CA ASP A 560 2.76 24.36 -2.00
C ASP A 560 2.56 23.48 -0.74
N LEU A 561 3.63 22.85 -0.26
CA LEU A 561 3.62 22.06 0.96
C LEU A 561 3.31 22.92 2.19
N LEU A 562 4.00 24.05 2.35
CA LEU A 562 3.82 24.94 3.50
C LEU A 562 2.41 25.51 3.56
N CYS A 563 1.77 25.79 2.42
CA CYS A 563 0.37 26.17 2.38
C CYS A 563 -0.52 25.12 3.07
N CYS A 564 -0.36 23.83 2.76
CA CYS A 564 -1.16 22.77 3.39
C CYS A 564 -0.86 22.66 4.91
N VAL A 565 0.42 22.76 5.29
CA VAL A 565 0.83 22.71 6.71
C VAL A 565 0.26 23.90 7.49
N GLU A 566 0.29 25.10 6.91
CA GLU A 566 -0.27 26.32 7.50
C GLU A 566 -1.79 26.26 7.65
N GLU A 567 -2.50 25.72 6.66
CA GLU A 567 -3.95 25.49 6.76
C GLU A 567 -4.29 24.56 7.93
N LEU A 568 -3.59 23.43 8.04
CA LEU A 568 -3.83 22.45 9.11
C LEU A 568 -3.46 23.00 10.50
N THR A 569 -2.32 23.68 10.62
CA THR A 569 -1.86 24.26 11.88
C THR A 569 -2.76 25.40 12.35
N ARG A 570 -3.25 26.24 11.44
CA ARG A 570 -4.24 27.29 11.77
C ARG A 570 -5.58 26.71 12.22
N ALA A 571 -5.95 25.54 11.71
CA ALA A 571 -7.11 24.78 12.19
C ALA A 571 -6.86 24.04 13.52
N GLY A 572 -5.66 24.16 14.10
CA GLY A 572 -5.30 23.59 15.40
C GLY A 572 -4.68 22.20 15.35
N HIS A 573 -4.37 21.68 14.17
CA HIS A 573 -3.78 20.36 14.00
C HIS A 573 -2.24 20.41 13.96
N ASP A 574 -1.58 19.33 14.36
CA ASP A 574 -0.15 19.14 14.07
C ASP A 574 0.01 18.32 12.78
N VAL A 575 1.15 18.48 12.10
CA VAL A 575 1.55 17.63 10.99
C VAL A 575 2.81 16.88 11.40
N ILE A 576 2.68 15.57 11.61
CA ILE A 576 3.79 14.69 11.96
C ILE A 576 4.17 13.87 10.73
N VAL A 577 5.41 13.98 10.28
CA VAL A 577 5.92 13.20 9.13
C VAL A 577 6.84 12.08 9.59
N VAL A 578 6.62 10.87 9.06
CA VAL A 578 7.48 9.69 9.26
C VAL A 578 8.06 9.26 7.91
N ASP A 579 9.39 9.21 7.80
CA ASP A 579 10.10 8.71 6.61
C ASP A 579 10.05 7.18 6.56
N GLN A 580 9.29 6.64 5.61
CA GLN A 580 9.14 5.20 5.38
C GLN A 580 10.04 4.68 4.25
N THR A 581 10.88 5.54 3.68
CA THR A 581 11.62 5.22 2.45
C THR A 581 12.43 3.93 2.60
N THR A 582 12.13 2.96 1.73
CA THR A 582 12.82 1.67 1.67
C THR A 582 14.17 1.78 0.95
N PRO A 583 15.12 0.84 1.17
CA PRO A 583 16.37 0.81 0.42
C PRO A 583 16.17 0.76 -1.11
N GLU A 584 15.17 0.04 -1.59
CA GLU A 584 14.80 -0.06 -3.00
C GLU A 584 14.40 1.31 -3.57
N GLN A 585 13.50 2.02 -2.88
CA GLN A 585 13.06 3.36 -3.29
C GLN A 585 14.21 4.37 -3.28
N ARG A 586 15.10 4.32 -2.27
CA ARG A 586 16.29 5.19 -2.22
C ARG A 586 17.14 5.06 -3.48
N ARG A 587 17.33 3.84 -3.99
CA ARG A 587 18.13 3.56 -5.20
C ARG A 587 17.48 4.07 -6.47
N ILE A 588 16.15 4.01 -6.55
CA ILE A 588 15.37 4.52 -7.70
C ILE A 588 15.36 6.06 -7.72
N GLY A 589 15.67 6.70 -6.58
CA GLY A 589 15.56 8.15 -6.40
C GLY A 589 14.16 8.58 -5.97
N LEU A 590 13.47 7.71 -5.23
CA LEU A 590 12.14 7.93 -4.66
C LEU A 590 12.22 8.05 -3.13
N ARG A 591 11.17 8.63 -2.57
CA ARG A 591 10.90 8.80 -1.15
C ARG A 591 9.45 8.45 -0.86
N THR A 592 9.20 7.79 0.27
CA THR A 592 7.85 7.58 0.79
C THR A 592 7.79 8.06 2.21
N VAL A 593 6.70 8.74 2.54
CA VAL A 593 6.39 9.16 3.89
C VAL A 593 5.03 8.63 4.30
N CYS A 594 4.80 8.55 5.60
CA CYS A 594 3.46 8.56 6.17
C CYS A 594 3.30 9.85 6.98
N ALA A 595 2.25 10.62 6.71
CA ALA A 595 1.84 11.76 7.49
C ALA A 595 0.77 11.35 8.49
N VAL A 596 0.89 11.82 9.72
CA VAL A 596 -0.13 11.70 10.77
C VAL A 596 -0.53 13.11 11.16
N VAL A 597 -1.82 13.41 11.08
CA VAL A 597 -2.40 14.71 11.47
C VAL A 597 -3.43 14.45 12.56
N PRO A 598 -3.02 14.45 13.84
CA PRO A 598 -3.90 14.12 14.94
C PRO A 598 -5.14 15.03 14.97
N GLY A 599 -6.30 14.43 15.21
CA GLY A 599 -7.60 15.09 15.18
C GLY A 599 -8.31 15.15 13.83
N LEU A 600 -7.66 14.84 12.69
CA LEU A 600 -8.38 14.59 11.43
C LEU A 600 -9.16 13.27 11.50
N LEU A 601 -10.24 13.15 10.74
CA LEU A 601 -11.03 11.92 10.66
C LEU A 601 -10.29 10.87 9.81
N PRO A 602 -9.88 9.73 10.39
CA PRO A 602 -9.29 8.65 9.61
C PRO A 602 -10.39 7.88 8.88
N ILE A 603 -10.07 7.36 7.70
CA ILE A 603 -10.93 6.41 7.00
C ILE A 603 -10.67 5.00 7.53
N ASP A 604 -11.73 4.29 7.89
CA ASP A 604 -11.65 2.93 8.41
C ASP A 604 -12.57 1.99 7.64
N PHE A 605 -12.15 0.74 7.46
CA PHE A 605 -12.93 -0.26 6.73
C PHE A 605 -13.50 -1.34 7.66
N GLY A 606 -14.76 -1.68 7.41
CA GLY A 606 -15.59 -2.53 8.27
C GLY A 606 -16.45 -1.69 9.20
N TRP A 607 -17.76 -1.95 9.22
CA TRP A 607 -18.72 -1.12 9.94
C TRP A 607 -18.51 -1.09 11.45
N SER A 608 -18.09 -2.20 12.05
CA SER A 608 -17.79 -2.24 13.47
C SER A 608 -16.51 -1.48 13.84
N ARG A 609 -15.65 -1.13 12.88
CA ARG A 609 -14.33 -0.54 13.12
C ARG A 609 -14.30 0.90 12.63
N GLN A 610 -15.09 1.79 13.22
CA GLN A 610 -15.20 3.18 12.77
C GLN A 610 -14.74 4.13 13.87
N ARG A 611 -13.77 5.01 13.59
CA ARG A 611 -13.32 6.08 14.51
C ARG A 611 -13.96 7.42 14.18
N ALA A 612 -14.13 7.73 12.90
CA ALA A 612 -14.61 9.04 12.43
C ALA A 612 -15.90 9.53 13.13
N PRO A 613 -16.94 8.71 13.34
CA PRO A 613 -18.16 9.13 14.05
C PRO A 613 -17.94 9.60 15.51
N TYR A 614 -16.88 9.13 16.16
CA TYR A 614 -16.61 9.37 17.57
C TYR A 614 -15.62 10.50 17.83
N LEU A 615 -14.97 11.01 16.78
CA LEU A 615 -14.01 12.10 16.90
C LEU A 615 -14.71 13.47 17.07
N PRO A 616 -14.18 14.38 17.91
CA PRO A 616 -14.75 15.72 18.09
C PRO A 616 -14.80 16.57 16.82
N ARG A 617 -13.89 16.33 15.88
CA ARG A 617 -13.79 17.09 14.63
C ARG A 617 -15.04 16.96 13.78
N LEU A 618 -15.65 15.77 13.69
CA LEU A 618 -16.90 15.56 12.96
C LEU A 618 -17.99 16.52 13.44
N ARG A 619 -18.09 16.74 14.75
CA ARG A 619 -19.12 17.59 15.35
C ARG A 619 -18.86 19.08 15.12
N SER A 620 -17.59 19.47 15.20
CA SER A 620 -17.18 20.87 15.30
C SER A 620 -16.82 21.53 13.95
N ALA A 621 -16.35 20.77 12.97
CA ALA A 621 -15.94 21.29 11.67
C ALA A 621 -17.08 21.96 10.88
N PRO A 622 -18.31 21.38 10.79
CA PRO A 622 -19.40 22.02 10.06
C PRO A 622 -19.81 23.38 10.64
N ARG A 623 -19.77 23.53 11.98
CA ARG A 623 -20.01 24.82 12.65
C ARG A 623 -18.89 25.81 12.36
N ARG A 624 -17.63 25.39 12.48
CA ARG A 624 -16.47 26.27 12.18
C ARG A 624 -16.50 26.80 10.75
N ALA A 625 -16.95 25.95 9.82
CA ALA A 625 -17.14 26.30 8.41
C ALA A 625 -18.34 27.24 8.15
N GLY A 626 -19.18 27.53 9.15
CA GLY A 626 -20.42 28.30 8.98
C GLY A 626 -21.53 27.55 8.25
N LEU A 627 -21.37 26.24 7.99
CA LEU A 627 -22.40 25.38 7.39
C LEU A 627 -23.53 25.05 8.39
N ARG A 628 -23.25 25.20 9.69
CA ARG A 628 -24.22 25.01 10.78
C ARG A 628 -24.05 26.09 11.86
N ALA A 629 -25.14 26.41 12.57
CA ALA A 629 -25.10 27.36 13.69
C ALA A 629 -24.55 26.76 15.00
N ALA A 630 -24.58 25.42 15.13
CA ALA A 630 -24.11 24.69 16.31
C ALA A 630 -23.46 23.36 15.91
N ASP A 631 -22.72 22.77 16.85
CA ASP A 631 -22.11 21.45 16.67
C ASP A 631 -23.15 20.36 16.43
N LEU A 632 -22.77 19.32 15.68
CA LEU A 632 -23.61 18.13 15.54
C LEU A 632 -23.76 17.44 16.90
N THR A 633 -24.99 17.11 17.24
CA THR A 633 -25.30 16.19 18.33
C THR A 633 -25.10 14.74 17.89
N ASP A 634 -24.96 13.82 18.83
CA ASP A 634 -24.80 12.39 18.53
C ASP A 634 -25.98 11.81 17.73
N ALA A 635 -27.19 12.35 17.94
CA ALA A 635 -28.39 11.94 17.22
C ALA A 635 -28.43 12.43 15.76
N GLU A 636 -27.65 13.46 15.42
CA GLU A 636 -27.55 14.00 14.06
C GLU A 636 -26.41 13.38 13.26
N VAL A 637 -25.49 12.66 13.92
CA VAL A 637 -24.45 11.91 13.23
C VAL A 637 -25.12 10.78 12.44
N ARG A 638 -24.93 10.83 11.12
CA ARG A 638 -25.52 9.88 10.19
C ARG A 638 -24.73 8.57 10.20
N MET A 639 -25.17 7.60 10.98
CA MET A 639 -24.53 6.29 11.10
C MET A 639 -24.84 5.36 9.91
N VAL A 640 -24.19 5.61 8.76
CA VAL A 640 -24.28 4.77 7.54
C VAL A 640 -22.85 4.51 6.99
N PRO A 641 -22.49 3.28 6.58
CA PRO A 641 -21.18 2.98 6.02
C PRO A 641 -20.81 3.93 4.89
N HIS A 642 -19.60 4.47 4.86
CA HIS A 642 -19.19 5.34 3.76
C HIS A 642 -19.03 4.56 2.44
N PRO A 643 -19.21 5.19 1.26
CA PRO A 643 -19.11 4.55 -0.05
C PRO A 643 -17.69 4.45 -0.62
N PHE A 644 -16.68 5.00 0.06
CA PHE A 644 -15.30 5.01 -0.46
C PHE A 644 -14.74 3.60 -0.72
N PRO A 645 -14.04 3.41 -1.85
CA PRO A 645 -13.52 2.12 -2.27
C PRO A 645 -12.16 1.72 -1.69
#